data_AF-A0A6N7GB12-F1
#
_entry.id   AF-A0A6N7GB12-F1
#
_cell.length_a   1.000
_cell.length_b   1.000
_cell.length_c   1.000
_cell.angle_alpha   90.00
_cell.angle_beta   90.00
_cell.angle_gamma   90.00
#
_symmetry.space_group_name_H-M   'P 1'
#
loop_
_entity.id
_entity.type
_entity.pdbx_description
1 polymer ?
#
loop_
_entity_poly.entity_id
_entity_poly.type
_entity_poly.pdbx_seq_one_letter_code
_entity_poly.pdbx_strand_id
1 'polypeptide(L)'
;MFTSVTLILTPAGAQAQAQPQAQLDPAPGSGLESLDDVDTRATASAVAPAAEQLALADALGATVRWTPFGTAQSVVRHGEFLTTGVAGATPAAAARTWLDDHRALYRHDSTEGLQVHAEIPLTDDAYVVVLQQRIGGLPVAPDGMASIGVVGSAADGWSVAYASSTLVPQVDALTASAGLTMPEAFVDAAEDVESDVDLADVTAGGFQAGWRVLDVAGIEAEQLVRRVAFPTPDQGVRLAYETIYFDGAEAGYRSFVDAETGQVRFRESIVDQAQDDPTWDVFPSAPPMTPISRPPWNFPRADLRELWCWTSTSRCEMELENDAARVPWDVDPRTGEPTFTTIGNAVDAAEWWLGGGGGPGQRPVSQDRDYQFPWTNVWHQTRCHPDNLVEGGNNVDAAVTNLFAGNWRMHDWAYHLGFTEETWNSQDFNFGINPDGEGDPVTARAQSGAISPGSRNNASMATRPDGTSSIMSMFVWQPQAASFYVPCVTGDFDMSVIGHEYTHMIENRMIGKGGGRSGFHAGAMGESWADFLAMEYQNEYGLAGGSGVDEWAVGAYVTGNPTRGIRNYNMSYPSAGELPRPGKDVQVGTLNFGSMGYDIVGPQVHSDSQIWSATNHGLRSLLLDRYPSQGADQQRTCADGLLPADQCPGNRRWMQIVFDAMLLMPTAPTMLDARDAYFAADLMRFGGENQDLLWRGFARRGFGEQASVGGTSDTDPVPSFASPHEEEATLRFEAVAKDEGGQPVDAKVFVGNYEARATPVQSVEQFVPHPEGYNFVAQAEGYGHVRFFVDGLEPGEDRTIRIHFPTNLASASQGATATGDGFRQADLIDDTEATNWQTAPTFPNLVTVDPPSAAAGSYSAAGADFGPAPTAAGFAGQVVLVDDGSANPTEGCGPVAPLPAGAIALIDRGTCPFTQKVANAQAAGAGAAIVANSEPGDPFTMGGADPSIEIPSVMVSQADGGTLQAGLPATATVAAFAAEPVGGSQVTIALDGAQQIRLAKASAMLLPGQNRFTALRQFELYACTAGGGPNPTCDGGTDAGWQRFLGSQQNAFPGANQRPSSPDLVLRSFPVRPTSATHVKLVVVANQCTGNPHYQSEQDDDPTRPSTDCRTTSTGANEVRAAELQLLTSRARVDGATMVD
;
A
#
# COMPACT_ATOMS: atom_id res chain seq x y z
N MET A 1 -45.96 -48.26 -6.23
CA MET A 1 -47.33 -48.83 -6.21
C MET A 1 -48.21 -47.92 -5.37
N PHE A 2 -49.32 -47.48 -5.97
CA PHE A 2 -50.54 -46.88 -5.41
C PHE A 2 -50.63 -46.47 -3.93
N THR A 3 -50.75 -45.14 -3.73
CA THR A 3 -51.82 -44.41 -3.02
C THR A 3 -52.73 -45.16 -2.02
N SER A 4 -52.84 -44.65 -0.77
CA SER A 4 -54.03 -43.92 -0.27
C SER A 4 -54.16 -43.89 1.27
N VAL A 5 -54.02 -42.67 1.82
CA VAL A 5 -54.84 -41.94 2.82
C VAL A 5 -55.95 -42.72 3.56
N THR A 6 -56.04 -42.60 4.90
CA THR A 6 -57.18 -41.97 5.62
C THR A 6 -56.81 -41.63 7.08
N LEU A 7 -57.35 -40.48 7.49
CA LEU A 7 -57.04 -39.57 8.59
C LEU A 7 -58.00 -39.81 9.80
N ILE A 8 -57.65 -39.28 10.99
CA ILE A 8 -58.51 -38.57 11.99
C ILE A 8 -58.79 -39.16 13.42
N LEU A 9 -58.29 -38.39 14.41
CA LEU A 9 -58.84 -37.87 15.70
C LEU A 9 -58.44 -38.41 17.11
N THR A 10 -57.77 -37.48 17.83
CA THR A 10 -57.85 -37.01 19.26
C THR A 10 -57.34 -37.89 20.42
N PRO A 11 -56.75 -37.31 21.49
CA PRO A 11 -57.35 -36.24 22.32
C PRO A 11 -56.44 -35.15 22.94
N ALA A 12 -57.11 -34.20 23.59
CA ALA A 12 -56.65 -32.95 24.17
C ALA A 12 -56.12 -33.07 25.63
N GLY A 13 -55.23 -32.13 25.98
CA GLY A 13 -55.39 -31.27 27.15
C GLY A 13 -54.58 -31.58 28.42
N ALA A 14 -53.52 -30.79 28.68
CA ALA A 14 -53.37 -29.89 29.85
C ALA A 14 -51.93 -29.33 29.93
N GLN A 15 -51.80 -28.00 29.84
CA GLN A 15 -50.57 -27.20 29.96
C GLN A 15 -50.43 -26.58 31.36
N ALA A 16 -49.19 -26.46 31.85
CA ALA A 16 -48.64 -25.39 32.70
C ALA A 16 -47.13 -25.68 32.90
N GLN A 17 -46.17 -24.75 33.00
CA GLN A 17 -46.08 -23.30 32.86
C GLN A 17 -44.56 -23.01 32.86
N ALA A 18 -44.06 -22.24 31.89
CA ALA A 18 -42.74 -21.60 31.94
C ALA A 18 -42.95 -20.09 31.75
N GLN A 19 -42.27 -19.29 32.57
CA GLN A 19 -42.47 -17.84 32.68
C GLN A 19 -42.11 -17.10 31.38
N PRO A 20 -42.89 -16.10 30.93
CA PRO A 20 -42.49 -15.18 29.87
C PRO A 20 -41.45 -14.18 30.40
N GLN A 21 -40.41 -13.93 29.60
CA GLN A 21 -39.52 -12.79 29.75
C GLN A 21 -40.35 -11.49 29.76
N ALA A 22 -40.03 -10.60 30.68
CA ALA A 22 -40.59 -9.26 30.71
C ALA A 22 -40.11 -8.51 29.45
N GLN A 23 -41.04 -8.31 28.53
CA GLN A 23 -40.96 -7.34 27.46
C GLN A 23 -40.85 -5.96 28.12
N LEU A 24 -39.71 -5.29 27.96
CA LEU A 24 -39.63 -3.86 28.26
C LEU A 24 -40.42 -3.16 27.15
N ASP A 25 -41.47 -2.44 27.55
CA ASP A 25 -42.22 -1.57 26.65
C ASP A 25 -41.27 -0.56 25.99
N PRO A 26 -41.32 -0.34 24.66
CA PRO A 26 -40.68 0.80 24.03
C PRO A 26 -41.27 2.09 24.61
N ALA A 27 -40.41 3.09 24.80
CA ALA A 27 -40.86 4.44 25.12
C ALA A 27 -41.78 4.98 24.00
N PRO A 28 -42.83 5.77 24.30
CA PRO A 28 -43.68 6.34 23.28
C PRO A 28 -42.97 7.53 22.64
N GLY A 29 -42.67 7.42 21.34
CA GLY A 29 -42.30 8.55 20.49
C GLY A 29 -41.05 8.32 19.64
N SER A 30 -41.27 7.74 18.45
CA SER A 30 -40.43 7.93 17.25
C SER A 30 -41.14 7.32 16.05
N GLY A 31 -41.42 8.12 15.02
CA GLY A 31 -41.67 7.77 13.61
C GLY A 31 -42.72 6.70 13.29
N LEU A 32 -43.73 7.04 12.48
CA LEU A 32 -44.54 6.06 11.78
C LEU A 32 -43.59 5.17 10.94
N GLU A 33 -43.40 3.90 11.33
CA GLU A 33 -42.85 2.90 10.41
C GLU A 33 -43.74 2.89 9.15
N SER A 34 -43.12 2.87 7.96
CA SER A 34 -43.83 2.79 6.68
C SER A 34 -44.78 1.58 6.70
N LEU A 35 -46.09 1.82 6.64
CA LEU A 35 -47.07 0.75 6.55
C LEU A 35 -46.93 0.05 5.20
N ASP A 36 -47.01 -1.29 5.18
CA ASP A 36 -46.95 -2.08 3.95
C ASP A 36 -47.96 -1.59 2.91
N ASP A 37 -47.60 -1.63 1.63
CA ASP A 37 -48.53 -1.35 0.54
C ASP A 37 -49.69 -2.36 0.55
N VAL A 38 -50.89 -1.86 0.28
CA VAL A 38 -52.09 -2.69 0.14
C VAL A 38 -52.46 -2.71 -1.34
N ASP A 39 -52.49 -3.88 -1.97
CA ASP A 39 -53.16 -4.04 -3.25
C ASP A 39 -54.07 -5.28 -3.23
N THR A 40 -55.36 -5.04 -3.01
CA THR A 40 -56.36 -6.13 -3.01
C THR A 40 -56.49 -6.82 -4.37
N ARG A 41 -56.01 -6.20 -5.45
CA ARG A 41 -56.00 -6.79 -6.80
C ARG A 41 -54.90 -7.83 -6.98
N ALA A 42 -53.83 -7.78 -6.18
CA ALA A 42 -52.74 -8.76 -6.23
C ALA A 42 -53.16 -10.17 -5.77
N THR A 43 -54.22 -10.27 -4.95
CA THR A 43 -54.78 -11.55 -4.49
C THR A 43 -55.77 -12.19 -5.46
N ALA A 44 -56.20 -11.47 -6.51
CA ALA A 44 -57.09 -11.98 -7.56
C ALA A 44 -56.28 -12.75 -8.62
N SER A 45 -56.86 -13.83 -9.17
CA SER A 45 -56.20 -14.57 -10.26
C SER A 45 -56.11 -13.71 -11.53
N ALA A 46 -54.89 -13.37 -11.95
CA ALA A 46 -54.66 -12.61 -13.18
C ALA A 46 -55.39 -13.25 -14.38
N VAL A 47 -56.03 -12.41 -15.19
CA VAL A 47 -56.77 -12.87 -16.37
C VAL A 47 -55.79 -13.14 -17.51
N ALA A 48 -55.60 -14.42 -17.85
CA ALA A 48 -54.72 -14.80 -18.96
C ALA A 48 -55.17 -14.17 -20.30
N PRO A 49 -54.23 -13.84 -21.20
CA PRO A 49 -54.55 -13.34 -22.54
C PRO A 49 -55.32 -14.40 -23.35
N ALA A 50 -56.29 -13.94 -24.15
CA ALA A 50 -57.06 -14.82 -25.02
C ALA A 50 -56.21 -15.29 -26.21
N ALA A 51 -56.53 -16.45 -26.79
CA ALA A 51 -55.82 -17.02 -27.94
C ALA A 51 -55.75 -16.05 -29.15
N GLU A 52 -56.80 -15.25 -29.34
CA GLU A 52 -56.84 -14.20 -30.37
C GLU A 52 -55.80 -13.10 -30.12
N GLN A 53 -55.60 -12.69 -28.86
CA GLN A 53 -54.64 -11.66 -28.49
C GLN A 53 -53.19 -12.14 -28.69
N LEU A 54 -52.91 -13.41 -28.38
CA LEU A 54 -51.62 -14.04 -28.65
C LEU A 54 -51.33 -14.15 -30.15
N ALA A 55 -52.32 -14.55 -30.95
CA ALA A 55 -52.18 -14.62 -32.40
C ALA A 55 -51.93 -13.23 -33.04
N LEU A 56 -52.56 -12.17 -32.51
CA LEU A 56 -52.32 -10.80 -32.94
C LEU A 56 -50.91 -10.31 -32.57
N ALA A 57 -50.40 -10.66 -31.39
CA ALA A 57 -49.02 -10.36 -30.99
C ALA A 57 -48.00 -11.04 -31.92
N ASP A 58 -48.22 -12.32 -32.25
CA ASP A 58 -47.38 -13.06 -33.19
C ASP A 58 -47.43 -12.47 -34.61
N ALA A 59 -48.62 -12.06 -35.07
CA ALA A 59 -48.81 -11.44 -36.39
C ALA A 59 -48.07 -10.09 -36.52
N LEU A 60 -47.92 -9.35 -35.42
CA LEU A 60 -47.11 -8.13 -35.35
C LEU A 60 -45.61 -8.41 -35.31
N GLY A 61 -45.19 -9.65 -35.07
CA GLY A 61 -43.80 -9.99 -34.79
C GLY A 61 -43.25 -9.25 -33.56
N ALA A 62 -44.13 -8.90 -32.63
CA ALA A 62 -43.83 -8.08 -31.47
C ALA A 62 -43.77 -8.93 -30.20
N THR A 63 -42.87 -8.57 -29.29
CA THR A 63 -42.87 -9.07 -27.92
C THR A 63 -43.94 -8.31 -27.13
N VAL A 64 -44.91 -9.05 -26.57
CA VAL A 64 -46.02 -8.48 -25.79
C VAL A 64 -46.00 -9.00 -24.35
N ARG A 65 -46.01 -8.07 -23.39
CA ARG A 65 -46.27 -8.35 -21.96
C ARG A 65 -47.71 -7.98 -21.64
N TRP A 66 -48.33 -8.65 -20.67
CA TRP A 66 -49.76 -8.54 -20.38
C TRP A 66 -50.00 -8.01 -18.96
N THR A 67 -51.03 -7.17 -18.80
CA THR A 67 -51.50 -6.72 -17.49
C THR A 67 -52.25 -7.84 -16.77
N PRO A 68 -52.48 -7.74 -15.44
CA PRO A 68 -53.36 -8.65 -14.70
C PRO A 68 -54.80 -8.70 -15.23
N PHE A 69 -55.22 -7.74 -16.06
CA PHE A 69 -56.55 -7.70 -16.68
C PHE A 69 -56.61 -8.40 -18.06
N GLY A 70 -55.49 -8.98 -18.51
CA GLY A 70 -55.37 -9.65 -19.80
C GLY A 70 -55.34 -8.70 -20.99
N THR A 71 -54.93 -7.44 -20.79
CA THR A 71 -54.70 -6.43 -21.83
C THR A 71 -53.20 -6.27 -22.07
N ALA A 72 -52.79 -5.81 -23.26
CA ALA A 72 -51.36 -5.63 -23.55
C ALA A 72 -50.75 -4.49 -22.69
N GLN A 73 -49.70 -4.80 -21.93
CA GLN A 73 -48.97 -3.86 -21.08
C GLN A 73 -47.81 -3.17 -21.82
N SER A 74 -47.07 -3.93 -22.61
CA SER A 74 -46.00 -3.40 -23.46
C SER A 74 -45.94 -4.19 -24.75
N VAL A 75 -45.89 -3.51 -25.88
CA VAL A 75 -45.78 -4.07 -27.23
C VAL A 75 -44.54 -3.45 -27.87
N VAL A 76 -43.55 -4.27 -28.19
CA VAL A 76 -42.30 -3.82 -28.81
C VAL A 76 -41.83 -4.81 -29.86
N ARG A 77 -41.28 -4.29 -30.96
CA ARG A 77 -40.57 -5.09 -31.96
C ARG A 77 -39.11 -4.65 -31.96
N HIS A 78 -38.23 -5.50 -31.41
CA HIS A 78 -36.82 -5.12 -31.24
C HIS A 78 -36.15 -4.91 -32.61
N GLY A 79 -35.64 -3.68 -32.83
CA GLY A 79 -34.92 -3.28 -34.05
C GLY A 79 -35.78 -2.79 -35.22
N GLU A 80 -37.12 -2.76 -35.09
CA GLU A 80 -38.03 -2.30 -36.15
C GLU A 80 -39.25 -1.54 -35.58
N PHE A 81 -40.00 -0.84 -36.42
CA PHE A 81 -41.30 -0.28 -36.03
C PHE A 81 -42.37 -1.38 -35.92
N LEU A 82 -43.31 -1.22 -34.98
CA LEU A 82 -44.50 -2.07 -34.84
C LEU A 82 -45.40 -1.99 -36.08
N THR A 83 -45.57 -0.79 -36.62
CA THR A 83 -46.36 -0.54 -37.83
C THR A 83 -45.86 0.73 -38.49
N THR A 84 -45.75 0.75 -39.83
CA THR A 84 -45.36 1.93 -40.61
C THR A 84 -46.51 2.38 -41.51
N GLY A 85 -46.60 3.67 -41.82
CA GLY A 85 -47.62 4.21 -42.74
C GLY A 85 -49.01 4.36 -42.12
N VAL A 86 -49.09 4.49 -40.80
CA VAL A 86 -50.33 4.72 -40.06
C VAL A 86 -50.90 6.10 -40.44
N ALA A 87 -52.19 6.14 -40.78
CA ALA A 87 -52.87 7.37 -41.17
C ALA A 87 -53.27 8.21 -39.95
N GLY A 88 -52.98 9.51 -39.98
CA GLY A 88 -53.39 10.46 -38.95
C GLY A 88 -53.00 11.89 -39.31
N ALA A 89 -53.93 12.84 -39.11
CA ALA A 89 -53.67 14.26 -39.34
C ALA A 89 -52.76 14.90 -38.28
N THR A 90 -52.63 14.25 -37.12
CA THR A 90 -51.78 14.63 -35.98
C THR A 90 -51.14 13.38 -35.38
N PRO A 91 -50.08 13.51 -34.55
CA PRO A 91 -49.52 12.39 -33.79
C PRO A 91 -50.60 11.66 -32.98
N ALA A 92 -51.47 12.37 -32.25
CA ALA A 92 -52.57 11.74 -31.52
C ALA A 92 -53.58 11.01 -32.42
N ALA A 93 -53.91 11.56 -33.59
CA ALA A 93 -54.78 10.87 -34.53
C ALA A 93 -54.15 9.56 -35.02
N ALA A 94 -52.85 9.56 -35.30
CA ALA A 94 -52.12 8.36 -35.72
C ALA A 94 -52.04 7.31 -34.60
N ALA A 95 -51.72 7.72 -33.37
CA ALA A 95 -51.72 6.83 -32.21
C ALA A 95 -53.11 6.21 -31.96
N ARG A 96 -54.20 6.98 -32.14
CA ARG A 96 -55.58 6.48 -32.06
C ARG A 96 -55.91 5.49 -33.16
N THR A 97 -55.58 5.80 -34.42
CA THR A 97 -55.77 4.88 -35.54
C THR A 97 -55.09 3.55 -35.26
N TRP A 98 -53.84 3.59 -34.78
CA TRP A 98 -53.11 2.38 -34.44
C TRP A 98 -53.75 1.61 -33.29
N LEU A 99 -54.18 2.29 -32.22
CA LEU A 99 -54.89 1.65 -31.11
C LEU A 99 -56.24 1.05 -31.54
N ASP A 100 -56.99 1.72 -32.42
CA ASP A 100 -58.24 1.19 -32.98
C ASP A 100 -57.98 -0.07 -33.81
N ASP A 101 -56.93 -0.08 -34.64
CA ASP A 101 -56.55 -1.24 -35.46
C ASP A 101 -56.10 -2.44 -34.61
N HIS A 102 -55.60 -2.18 -33.39
CA HIS A 102 -55.09 -3.19 -32.46
C HIS A 102 -55.91 -3.33 -31.18
N ARG A 103 -57.15 -2.81 -31.15
CA ARG A 103 -58.01 -2.73 -29.96
C ARG A 103 -58.27 -4.05 -29.26
N ALA A 104 -58.24 -5.16 -30.01
CA ALA A 104 -58.38 -6.50 -29.48
C ALA A 104 -57.22 -6.89 -28.52
N LEU A 105 -55.99 -6.39 -28.73
CA LEU A 105 -54.89 -6.57 -27.78
C LEU A 105 -55.21 -5.97 -26.40
N TYR A 106 -56.05 -4.94 -26.37
CA TYR A 106 -56.44 -4.24 -25.15
C TYR A 106 -57.83 -4.64 -24.64
N ARG A 107 -58.53 -5.59 -25.29
CA ARG A 107 -59.93 -5.99 -24.98
C ARG A 107 -60.92 -4.83 -25.02
N HIS A 108 -60.79 -3.98 -26.04
CA HIS A 108 -61.68 -2.85 -26.28
C HIS A 108 -62.45 -3.07 -27.57
N ASP A 109 -63.72 -2.68 -27.57
CA ASP A 109 -64.56 -2.63 -28.76
C ASP A 109 -64.38 -1.31 -29.52
N SER A 110 -63.95 -0.24 -28.83
CA SER A 110 -63.64 1.08 -29.40
C SER A 110 -62.64 1.87 -28.54
N THR A 111 -61.94 2.87 -29.12
CA THR A 111 -61.09 3.80 -28.35
C THR A 111 -61.79 5.10 -27.92
N GLU A 112 -63.13 5.21 -28.06
CA GLU A 112 -63.89 6.42 -27.68
C GLU A 112 -63.74 6.78 -26.18
N GLY A 113 -63.57 5.77 -25.32
CA GLY A 113 -63.32 5.95 -23.89
C GLY A 113 -61.91 6.42 -23.53
N LEU A 114 -61.00 6.54 -24.51
CA LEU A 114 -59.63 7.02 -24.31
C LEU A 114 -59.57 8.50 -24.68
N GLN A 115 -59.20 9.37 -23.74
CA GLN A 115 -59.00 10.80 -23.99
C GLN A 115 -57.52 11.09 -24.17
N VAL A 116 -57.15 11.99 -25.11
CA VAL A 116 -55.75 12.41 -25.23
C VAL A 116 -55.41 13.19 -23.96
N HIS A 117 -54.45 12.68 -23.21
CA HIS A 117 -53.96 13.32 -22.00
C HIS A 117 -52.81 14.28 -22.34
N ALA A 118 -51.87 13.84 -23.18
CA ALA A 118 -50.76 14.66 -23.63
C ALA A 118 -50.25 14.21 -25.01
N GLU A 119 -49.75 15.17 -25.79
CA GLU A 119 -48.92 14.94 -26.98
C GLU A 119 -47.55 15.57 -26.72
N ILE A 120 -46.53 14.74 -26.50
CA ILE A 120 -45.21 15.18 -26.04
C ILE A 120 -44.22 15.06 -27.19
N PRO A 121 -43.68 16.16 -27.74
CA PRO A 121 -42.64 16.09 -28.76
C PRO A 121 -41.32 15.60 -28.13
N LEU A 122 -40.69 14.61 -28.77
CA LEU A 122 -39.32 14.16 -28.45
C LEU A 122 -38.31 14.79 -29.41
N THR A 123 -38.69 14.96 -30.67
CA THR A 123 -37.97 15.68 -31.73
C THR A 123 -38.98 16.42 -32.61
N ASP A 124 -38.52 17.03 -33.71
CA ASP A 124 -39.40 17.72 -34.67
C ASP A 124 -40.40 16.77 -35.38
N ASP A 125 -40.14 15.46 -35.38
CA ASP A 125 -40.91 14.43 -36.09
C ASP A 125 -41.25 13.19 -35.23
N ALA A 126 -40.85 13.15 -33.95
CA ALA A 126 -41.16 12.06 -33.02
C ALA A 126 -41.94 12.56 -31.81
N TYR A 127 -42.97 11.81 -31.41
CA TYR A 127 -43.90 12.17 -30.34
C TYR A 127 -44.25 10.96 -29.48
N VAL A 128 -44.48 11.21 -28.20
CA VAL A 128 -45.19 10.29 -27.30
C VAL A 128 -46.61 10.80 -27.11
N VAL A 129 -47.60 10.01 -27.51
CA VAL A 129 -49.02 10.30 -27.29
C VAL A 129 -49.47 9.51 -26.07
N VAL A 130 -49.90 10.23 -25.04
CA VAL A 130 -50.44 9.66 -23.80
C VAL A 130 -51.96 9.79 -23.83
N LEU A 131 -52.67 8.68 -23.62
CA LEU A 131 -54.12 8.62 -23.53
C LEU A 131 -54.56 8.10 -22.16
N GLN A 132 -55.59 8.73 -21.59
CA GLN A 132 -56.22 8.34 -20.33
C GLN A 132 -57.59 7.73 -20.61
N GLN A 133 -57.81 6.51 -20.14
CA GLN A 133 -59.10 5.83 -20.14
C GLN A 133 -60.04 6.47 -19.12
N ARG A 134 -61.29 6.66 -19.54
CA ARG A 134 -62.38 7.06 -18.67
C ARG A 134 -63.55 6.09 -18.75
N ILE A 135 -64.13 5.77 -17.60
CA ILE A 135 -65.31 4.90 -17.47
C ILE A 135 -66.33 5.64 -16.61
N GLY A 136 -67.58 5.75 -17.09
CA GLY A 136 -68.60 6.55 -16.41
C GLY A 136 -68.26 8.04 -16.29
N GLY A 137 -67.38 8.56 -17.14
CA GLY A 137 -66.88 9.94 -17.11
C GLY A 137 -65.73 10.19 -16.12
N LEU A 138 -65.38 9.20 -15.30
CA LEU A 138 -64.29 9.26 -14.32
C LEU A 138 -63.00 8.70 -14.92
N PRO A 139 -61.81 9.23 -14.55
CA PRO A 139 -60.56 8.58 -14.89
C PRO A 139 -60.48 7.21 -14.23
N VAL A 140 -60.00 6.23 -14.99
CA VAL A 140 -59.53 4.97 -14.40
C VAL A 140 -58.23 5.27 -13.64
N ALA A 141 -58.07 4.72 -12.44
CA ALA A 141 -56.88 4.89 -11.60
C ALA A 141 -56.75 3.74 -10.59
N PRO A 142 -55.52 3.34 -10.18
CA PRO A 142 -54.21 3.89 -10.62
C PRO A 142 -53.84 3.53 -12.07
N ASP A 143 -54.57 2.61 -12.69
CA ASP A 143 -54.40 2.15 -14.07
C ASP A 143 -55.07 3.07 -15.12
N GLY A 144 -55.18 2.59 -16.37
CA GLY A 144 -55.98 3.24 -17.41
C GLY A 144 -55.20 4.21 -18.30
N MET A 145 -53.88 4.08 -18.38
CA MET A 145 -53.05 4.91 -19.26
C MET A 145 -52.57 4.13 -20.48
N ALA A 146 -52.34 4.83 -21.60
CA ALA A 146 -51.67 4.27 -22.76
C ALA A 146 -50.69 5.30 -23.34
N SER A 147 -49.46 4.89 -23.60
CA SER A 147 -48.39 5.71 -24.17
C SER A 147 -47.92 5.10 -25.47
N ILE A 148 -48.09 5.82 -26.58
CA ILE A 148 -47.77 5.38 -27.94
C ILE A 148 -46.69 6.27 -28.52
N GLY A 149 -45.53 5.69 -28.84
CA GLY A 149 -44.41 6.38 -29.50
C GLY A 149 -44.58 6.36 -31.01
N VAL A 150 -44.77 7.53 -31.62
CA VAL A 150 -44.97 7.69 -33.07
C VAL A 150 -43.89 8.58 -33.69
N VAL A 151 -43.44 8.23 -34.90
CA VAL A 151 -42.42 8.97 -35.65
C VAL A 151 -42.90 9.17 -37.09
N GLY A 152 -42.80 10.38 -37.63
CA GLY A 152 -43.14 10.70 -39.01
C GLY A 152 -43.99 11.96 -39.15
N SER A 153 -44.84 11.99 -40.19
CA SER A 153 -45.64 13.17 -40.52
C SER A 153 -47.00 12.77 -41.11
N ALA A 154 -47.96 13.69 -41.09
CA ALA A 154 -49.26 13.48 -41.74
C ALA A 154 -49.15 13.30 -43.27
N ALA A 155 -48.09 13.81 -43.90
CA ALA A 155 -47.89 13.72 -45.35
C ALA A 155 -47.27 12.38 -45.77
N ASP A 156 -46.33 11.86 -44.97
CA ASP A 156 -45.56 10.66 -45.29
C ASP A 156 -46.09 9.39 -44.59
N GLY A 157 -47.03 9.57 -43.66
CA GLY A 157 -47.54 8.53 -42.78
C GLY A 157 -46.69 8.39 -41.50
N TRP A 158 -47.31 7.87 -40.45
CA TRP A 158 -46.68 7.71 -39.14
C TRP A 158 -46.20 6.28 -38.94
N SER A 159 -45.11 6.11 -38.19
CA SER A 159 -44.61 4.82 -37.76
C SER A 159 -44.68 4.70 -36.25
N VAL A 160 -45.14 3.56 -35.73
CA VAL A 160 -45.27 3.30 -34.29
C VAL A 160 -44.08 2.50 -33.82
N ALA A 161 -43.26 3.08 -32.94
CA ALA A 161 -42.03 2.45 -32.44
C ALA A 161 -42.29 1.57 -31.22
N TYR A 162 -43.20 2.00 -30.35
CA TYR A 162 -43.47 1.36 -29.08
C TYR A 162 -44.87 1.71 -28.58
N ALA A 163 -45.53 0.76 -27.91
CA ALA A 163 -46.76 1.01 -27.20
C ALA A 163 -46.68 0.40 -25.80
N SER A 164 -47.02 1.18 -24.78
CA SER A 164 -47.18 0.70 -23.41
C SER A 164 -48.51 1.16 -22.83
N SER A 165 -49.04 0.40 -21.89
CA SER A 165 -50.38 0.63 -21.39
C SER A 165 -50.66 -0.04 -20.06
N THR A 166 -51.51 0.58 -19.27
CA THR A 166 -52.22 0.00 -18.12
C THR A 166 -53.73 -0.01 -18.37
N LEU A 167 -54.17 -0.01 -19.63
CA LEU A 167 -55.60 -0.02 -19.97
C LEU A 167 -56.28 -1.26 -19.40
N VAL A 168 -57.49 -1.07 -18.90
CA VAL A 168 -58.33 -2.18 -18.42
C VAL A 168 -59.41 -2.51 -19.45
N PRO A 169 -59.94 -3.76 -19.49
CA PRO A 169 -60.96 -4.15 -20.46
C PRO A 169 -62.12 -3.16 -20.49
N GLN A 170 -62.68 -2.95 -21.68
CA GLN A 170 -63.82 -2.05 -21.83
C GLN A 170 -65.02 -2.61 -21.03
N VAL A 171 -65.65 -1.74 -20.24
CA VAL A 171 -66.88 -2.03 -19.50
C VAL A 171 -67.88 -0.89 -19.67
N ASP A 172 -69.16 -1.23 -19.72
CA ASP A 172 -70.24 -0.27 -20.03
C ASP A 172 -70.69 0.57 -18.82
N ALA A 173 -70.41 0.12 -17.59
CA ALA A 173 -70.83 0.79 -16.37
C ALA A 173 -69.95 0.44 -15.16
N LEU A 174 -69.95 1.31 -14.15
CA LEU A 174 -69.33 1.06 -12.84
C LEU A 174 -70.22 0.15 -11.99
N THR A 175 -69.62 -0.77 -11.24
CA THR A 175 -70.35 -1.79 -10.45
C THR A 175 -70.75 -1.36 -9.03
N ALA A 176 -70.32 -0.18 -8.56
CA ALA A 176 -70.63 0.36 -7.22
C ALA A 176 -71.32 1.73 -7.29
N SER A 177 -72.17 2.05 -6.29
CA SER A 177 -72.84 3.36 -6.15
C SER A 177 -72.22 4.20 -5.05
N ALA A 178 -72.26 5.53 -5.17
CA ALA A 178 -71.73 6.44 -4.15
C ALA A 178 -72.54 6.35 -2.84
N GLY A 179 -71.96 5.74 -1.81
CA GLY A 179 -72.51 5.68 -0.44
C GLY A 179 -71.84 6.66 0.53
N LEU A 180 -70.54 6.94 0.33
CA LEU A 180 -69.76 7.87 1.15
C LEU A 180 -69.63 9.26 0.52
N THR A 181 -69.49 10.29 1.35
CA THR A 181 -69.00 11.61 0.95
C THR A 181 -67.47 11.62 0.82
N MET A 182 -66.93 12.63 0.13
CA MET A 182 -65.48 12.79 -0.07
C MET A 182 -64.70 12.94 1.25
N PRO A 183 -65.17 13.72 2.26
CA PRO A 183 -64.53 13.76 3.58
C PRO A 183 -64.60 12.43 4.34
N GLU A 184 -65.74 11.72 4.28
CA GLU A 184 -65.87 10.39 4.92
C GLU A 184 -64.88 9.38 4.34
N ALA A 185 -64.74 9.34 3.00
CA ALA A 185 -63.76 8.47 2.36
C ALA A 185 -62.30 8.85 2.70
N PHE A 186 -62.02 10.14 2.95
CA PHE A 186 -60.70 10.56 3.42
C PHE A 186 -60.44 10.10 4.86
N VAL A 187 -61.43 10.21 5.75
CA VAL A 187 -61.33 9.70 7.12
C VAL A 187 -61.08 8.19 7.13
N ASP A 188 -61.82 7.42 6.32
CA ASP A 188 -61.58 5.98 6.20
C ASP A 188 -60.14 5.66 5.73
N ALA A 189 -59.57 6.49 4.85
CA ALA A 189 -58.18 6.35 4.42
C ALA A 189 -57.16 6.79 5.48
N ALA A 190 -57.47 7.80 6.29
CA ALA A 190 -56.63 8.26 7.39
C ALA A 190 -56.58 7.21 8.51
N GLU A 191 -57.72 6.62 8.86
CA GLU A 191 -57.80 5.51 9.83
C GLU A 191 -56.99 4.28 9.36
N ASP A 192 -57.03 3.96 8.07
CA ASP A 192 -56.28 2.83 7.48
C ASP A 192 -54.75 3.03 7.55
N VAL A 193 -54.28 4.28 7.61
CA VAL A 193 -52.86 4.63 7.83
C VAL A 193 -52.55 4.94 9.29
N GLU A 194 -53.39 4.47 10.21
CA GLU A 194 -53.25 4.63 11.66
C GLU A 194 -53.24 6.10 12.13
N SER A 195 -53.84 7.00 11.33
CA SER A 195 -54.03 8.41 11.68
C SER A 195 -55.44 8.65 12.21
N ASP A 196 -55.53 9.09 13.47
CA ASP A 196 -56.79 9.34 14.19
C ASP A 196 -57.37 10.70 13.77
N VAL A 197 -58.09 10.73 12.63
CA VAL A 197 -58.74 11.93 12.09
C VAL A 197 -60.25 11.86 12.29
N ASP A 198 -60.79 12.74 13.13
CA ASP A 198 -62.23 12.89 13.29
C ASP A 198 -62.85 13.63 12.09
N LEU A 199 -63.99 13.14 11.58
CA LEU A 199 -64.73 13.80 10.50
C LEU A 199 -65.12 15.25 10.81
N ALA A 200 -65.29 15.59 12.09
CA ALA A 200 -65.60 16.95 12.54
C ALA A 200 -64.44 17.95 12.29
N ASP A 201 -63.22 17.43 12.16
CA ASP A 201 -61.99 18.22 11.96
C ASP A 201 -61.62 18.38 10.49
N VAL A 202 -62.37 17.73 9.58
CA VAL A 202 -62.17 17.81 8.13
C VAL A 202 -63.07 18.87 7.50
N THR A 203 -62.46 19.96 7.01
CA THR A 203 -63.16 21.03 6.28
C THR A 203 -62.95 20.89 4.78
N ALA A 204 -64.03 20.64 4.04
CA ALA A 204 -63.97 20.46 2.58
C ALA A 204 -63.91 21.80 1.83
N GLY A 205 -62.74 22.15 1.28
CA GLY A 205 -62.43 23.39 0.56
C GLY A 205 -62.86 23.42 -0.92
N GLY A 206 -62.11 24.12 -1.77
CA GLY A 206 -62.40 24.23 -3.21
C GLY A 206 -62.07 22.97 -4.02
N PHE A 207 -62.37 23.00 -5.32
CA PHE A 207 -61.82 22.02 -6.26
C PHE A 207 -60.61 22.61 -7.00
N GLN A 208 -59.54 21.85 -7.11
CA GLN A 208 -58.34 22.18 -7.85
C GLN A 208 -57.95 21.01 -8.74
N ALA A 209 -57.87 21.24 -10.06
CA ALA A 209 -57.46 20.23 -11.04
C ALA A 209 -58.21 18.86 -10.94
N GLY A 210 -59.48 18.88 -10.54
CA GLY A 210 -60.30 17.67 -10.37
C GLY A 210 -60.24 17.03 -8.98
N TRP A 211 -59.39 17.53 -8.09
CA TRP A 211 -59.31 17.15 -6.68
C TRP A 211 -60.13 18.09 -5.81
N ARG A 212 -60.81 17.56 -4.80
CA ARG A 212 -61.34 18.34 -3.69
C ARG A 212 -60.21 18.50 -2.68
N VAL A 213 -59.90 19.75 -2.33
CA VAL A 213 -58.92 20.05 -1.28
C VAL A 213 -59.63 19.99 0.07
N LEU A 214 -59.03 19.32 1.04
CA LEU A 214 -59.50 19.23 2.42
C LEU A 214 -58.46 19.87 3.35
N ASP A 215 -58.95 20.66 4.29
CA ASP A 215 -58.18 21.24 5.39
C ASP A 215 -58.53 20.45 6.66
N VAL A 216 -57.53 19.89 7.35
CA VAL A 216 -57.72 18.98 8.48
C VAL A 216 -57.05 19.55 9.71
N ALA A 217 -57.82 19.79 10.78
CA ALA A 217 -57.27 20.39 11.99
C ALA A 217 -56.17 19.50 12.59
N GLY A 218 -54.97 20.06 12.74
CA GLY A 218 -53.81 19.35 13.29
C GLY A 218 -52.84 18.78 12.25
N ILE A 219 -53.17 18.82 10.96
CA ILE A 219 -52.26 18.46 9.86
C ILE A 219 -51.95 19.73 9.06
N GLU A 220 -50.67 20.07 8.92
CA GLU A 220 -50.26 21.33 8.28
C GLU A 220 -50.44 21.30 6.75
N ALA A 221 -50.31 20.12 6.13
CA ALA A 221 -50.44 19.97 4.69
C ALA A 221 -51.90 19.85 4.22
N GLU A 222 -52.18 20.34 3.01
CA GLU A 222 -53.47 20.15 2.34
C GLU A 222 -53.68 18.69 1.94
N GLN A 223 -54.87 18.15 2.20
CA GLN A 223 -55.23 16.78 1.84
C GLN A 223 -56.11 16.76 0.59
N LEU A 224 -56.04 15.69 -0.20
CA LEU A 224 -56.73 15.64 -1.49
C LEU A 224 -57.64 14.43 -1.60
N VAL A 225 -58.83 14.61 -2.19
CA VAL A 225 -59.72 13.50 -2.53
C VAL A 225 -60.44 13.73 -3.86
N ARG A 226 -60.58 12.68 -4.68
CA ARG A 226 -61.38 12.72 -5.92
C ARG A 226 -62.09 11.40 -6.18
N ARG A 227 -63.09 11.43 -7.06
CA ARG A 227 -63.75 10.20 -7.55
C ARG A 227 -62.98 9.61 -8.73
N VAL A 228 -62.82 8.29 -8.70
CA VAL A 228 -62.15 7.51 -9.75
C VAL A 228 -62.91 6.22 -10.07
N ALA A 229 -62.60 5.65 -11.21
CA ALA A 229 -63.02 4.31 -11.60
C ALA A 229 -61.89 3.33 -11.25
N PHE A 230 -62.02 2.58 -10.15
CA PHE A 230 -60.99 1.65 -9.68
C PHE A 230 -61.21 0.25 -10.29
N PRO A 231 -60.27 -0.27 -11.09
CA PRO A 231 -60.44 -1.54 -11.76
C PRO A 231 -60.06 -2.72 -10.86
N THR A 232 -60.81 -3.82 -10.97
CA THR A 232 -60.50 -5.10 -10.31
C THR A 232 -60.42 -6.22 -11.34
N PRO A 233 -59.43 -7.14 -11.27
CA PRO A 233 -59.23 -8.18 -12.28
C PRO A 233 -60.43 -9.11 -12.49
N ASP A 234 -61.20 -9.41 -11.45
CA ASP A 234 -62.28 -10.39 -11.44
C ASP A 234 -63.66 -9.84 -11.05
N GLN A 235 -63.77 -8.58 -10.58
CA GLN A 235 -65.03 -7.97 -10.12
C GLN A 235 -65.46 -6.72 -10.92
N GLY A 236 -64.82 -6.47 -12.07
CA GLY A 236 -65.13 -5.33 -12.94
C GLY A 236 -64.55 -4.00 -12.43
N VAL A 237 -65.07 -2.87 -12.92
CA VAL A 237 -64.58 -1.53 -12.54
C VAL A 237 -65.56 -0.90 -11.54
N ARG A 238 -65.07 -0.59 -10.34
CA ARG A 238 -65.85 -0.08 -9.20
C ARG A 238 -65.70 1.44 -9.12
N LEU A 239 -66.71 2.11 -8.56
CA LEU A 239 -66.58 3.51 -8.14
C LEU A 239 -65.77 3.56 -6.84
N ALA A 240 -64.72 4.38 -6.81
CA ALA A 240 -63.90 4.59 -5.62
C ALA A 240 -63.54 6.07 -5.43
N TYR A 241 -63.02 6.39 -4.24
CA TYR A 241 -62.38 7.65 -3.94
C TYR A 241 -60.88 7.43 -3.88
N GLU A 242 -60.13 8.21 -4.65
CA GLU A 242 -58.68 8.31 -4.53
C GLU A 242 -58.38 9.43 -3.54
N THR A 243 -57.63 9.13 -2.49
CA THR A 243 -57.26 10.05 -1.41
C THR A 243 -55.74 10.16 -1.32
N ILE A 244 -55.26 11.35 -0.96
CA ILE A 244 -53.88 11.60 -0.57
C ILE A 244 -53.90 12.03 0.89
N TYR A 245 -53.27 11.22 1.74
CA TYR A 245 -52.92 11.57 3.10
C TYR A 245 -51.45 12.01 3.11
N PHE A 246 -51.14 13.17 3.68
CA PHE A 246 -49.77 13.66 3.82
C PHE A 246 -49.63 14.46 5.12
N ASP A 247 -48.72 14.05 6.00
CA ASP A 247 -48.58 14.66 7.33
C ASP A 247 -47.71 15.93 7.35
N GLY A 248 -46.95 16.18 6.28
CA GLY A 248 -46.10 17.35 6.10
C GLY A 248 -44.61 17.12 6.34
N ALA A 249 -44.17 15.90 6.72
CA ALA A 249 -42.75 15.62 6.94
C ALA A 249 -42.31 14.21 6.52
N GLU A 250 -42.84 13.16 7.17
CA GLU A 250 -42.24 11.82 7.17
C GLU A 250 -43.21 10.72 6.68
N ALA A 251 -44.52 10.98 6.55
CA ALA A 251 -45.50 10.01 6.09
C ALA A 251 -46.47 10.57 5.03
N GLY A 252 -46.55 9.87 3.89
CA GLY A 252 -47.46 10.20 2.81
C GLY A 252 -47.98 8.95 2.13
N TYR A 253 -49.31 8.85 1.97
CA TYR A 253 -49.96 7.70 1.35
C TYR A 253 -50.98 8.13 0.31
N ARG A 254 -51.03 7.37 -0.79
CA ARG A 254 -52.10 7.44 -1.77
C ARG A 254 -52.98 6.20 -1.64
N SER A 255 -54.25 6.42 -1.32
CA SER A 255 -55.20 5.35 -1.03
C SER A 255 -56.42 5.39 -1.95
N PHE A 256 -57.02 4.23 -2.21
CA PHE A 256 -58.24 4.07 -2.99
C PHE A 256 -59.30 3.38 -2.13
N VAL A 257 -60.33 4.15 -1.78
CA VAL A 257 -61.40 3.78 -0.86
C VAL A 257 -62.64 3.42 -1.67
N ASP A 258 -63.17 2.21 -1.47
CA ASP A 258 -64.38 1.77 -2.15
C ASP A 258 -65.58 2.67 -1.76
N ALA A 259 -66.23 3.27 -2.77
CA ALA A 259 -67.22 4.33 -2.53
C ALA A 259 -68.52 3.87 -1.86
N GLU A 260 -68.76 2.56 -1.78
CA GLU A 260 -69.94 1.96 -1.14
C GLU A 260 -69.61 1.44 0.27
N THR A 261 -68.40 0.89 0.47
CA THR A 261 -68.03 0.14 1.68
C THR A 261 -67.04 0.82 2.61
N GLY A 262 -66.33 1.86 2.15
CA GLY A 262 -65.26 2.53 2.95
C GLY A 262 -63.97 1.72 3.07
N GLN A 263 -63.92 0.52 2.51
CA GLN A 263 -62.72 -0.31 2.58
C GLN A 263 -61.62 0.24 1.66
N VAL A 264 -60.41 0.42 2.18
CA VAL A 264 -59.21 0.67 1.38
C VAL A 264 -58.88 -0.57 0.56
N ARG A 265 -58.88 -0.41 -0.76
CA ARG A 265 -58.64 -1.47 -1.75
C ARG A 265 -57.24 -1.42 -2.34
N PHE A 266 -56.64 -0.24 -2.31
CA PHE A 266 -55.28 0.01 -2.75
C PHE A 266 -54.69 1.11 -1.88
N ARG A 267 -53.45 0.95 -1.42
CA ARG A 267 -52.65 1.94 -0.72
C ARG A 267 -51.21 1.78 -1.17
N GLU A 268 -50.58 2.88 -1.54
CA GLU A 268 -49.14 2.96 -1.77
C GLU A 268 -48.55 4.09 -0.95
N SER A 269 -47.35 3.90 -0.41
CA SER A 269 -46.55 5.02 0.07
C SER A 269 -46.21 5.94 -1.11
N ILE A 270 -46.30 7.26 -0.90
CA ILE A 270 -45.86 8.28 -1.87
C ILE A 270 -44.63 9.06 -1.39
N VAL A 271 -44.01 8.57 -0.31
CA VAL A 271 -42.70 8.98 0.19
C VAL A 271 -41.75 7.80 0.01
N ASP A 272 -40.84 7.91 -0.96
CA ASP A 272 -39.81 6.90 -1.23
C ASP A 272 -38.66 7.07 -0.22
N GLN A 273 -38.44 6.06 0.62
CA GLN A 273 -37.11 5.86 1.21
C GLN A 273 -36.25 5.25 0.10
N ALA A 274 -35.10 5.87 -0.23
CA ALA A 274 -34.12 5.22 -1.10
C ALA A 274 -33.85 3.81 -0.56
N GLN A 275 -33.75 2.80 -1.42
CA GLN A 275 -33.25 1.50 -0.97
C GLN A 275 -31.91 1.75 -0.25
N ASP A 276 -31.82 1.20 0.96
CA ASP A 276 -30.74 1.38 1.93
C ASP A 276 -29.45 0.64 1.47
N ASP A 277 -28.90 1.05 0.33
CA ASP A 277 -27.74 0.47 -0.37
C ASP A 277 -26.55 1.44 -0.28
N PRO A 278 -25.59 1.22 0.65
CA PRO A 278 -24.50 2.15 0.89
C PRO A 278 -23.50 2.21 -0.27
N THR A 279 -22.89 3.38 -0.46
CA THR A 279 -21.92 3.62 -1.56
C THR A 279 -20.64 4.31 -1.10
N TRP A 280 -19.50 4.05 -1.75
CA TRP A 280 -18.18 4.59 -1.39
C TRP A 280 -17.38 5.03 -2.61
N ASP A 281 -16.80 6.24 -2.57
CA ASP A 281 -15.80 6.70 -3.55
C ASP A 281 -14.39 6.27 -3.14
N VAL A 282 -13.78 5.36 -3.90
CA VAL A 282 -12.51 4.71 -3.55
C VAL A 282 -11.50 4.75 -4.70
N PHE A 283 -10.21 4.86 -4.40
CA PHE A 283 -9.14 4.50 -5.32
C PHE A 283 -8.84 3.00 -5.18
N PRO A 284 -9.15 2.16 -6.17
CA PRO A 284 -8.93 0.71 -6.07
C PRO A 284 -7.45 0.31 -5.91
N SER A 285 -6.55 1.12 -6.47
CA SER A 285 -5.09 0.98 -6.35
C SER A 285 -4.51 2.23 -5.69
N ALA A 286 -4.07 3.20 -6.47
CA ALA A 286 -3.61 4.48 -5.97
C ALA A 286 -4.01 5.59 -6.93
N PRO A 287 -4.04 6.87 -6.49
CA PRO A 287 -4.22 7.98 -7.41
C PRO A 287 -3.18 7.90 -8.52
N PRO A 288 -3.57 8.03 -9.80
CA PRO A 288 -2.66 7.83 -10.90
C PRO A 288 -1.54 8.87 -10.84
N MET A 289 -0.31 8.42 -11.00
CA MET A 289 0.88 9.28 -10.98
C MET A 289 1.45 9.44 -12.38
N THR A 290 2.05 10.58 -12.68
CA THR A 290 2.91 10.65 -13.87
C THR A 290 4.26 10.00 -13.57
N PRO A 291 4.92 9.36 -14.55
CA PRO A 291 6.24 8.75 -14.36
C PRO A 291 7.39 9.73 -14.06
N ILE A 292 7.10 11.01 -13.83
CA ILE A 292 8.11 12.02 -13.52
C ILE A 292 8.60 11.75 -12.10
N SER A 293 9.78 11.13 -11.98
CA SER A 293 10.42 10.84 -10.70
C SER A 293 11.09 12.06 -10.05
N ARG A 294 10.62 13.30 -10.31
CA ARG A 294 11.25 14.53 -9.81
C ARG A 294 10.28 15.73 -9.69
N PRO A 295 10.55 16.69 -8.79
CA PRO A 295 9.81 17.95 -8.73
C PRO A 295 9.91 18.78 -10.03
N PRO A 296 8.86 19.53 -10.43
CA PRO A 296 7.52 19.50 -9.84
C PRO A 296 6.81 18.20 -10.22
N TRP A 297 6.38 17.44 -9.22
CA TRP A 297 5.60 16.24 -9.41
C TRP A 297 4.29 16.62 -10.09
N ASN A 298 3.84 15.80 -11.04
CA ASN A 298 2.60 16.07 -11.77
C ASN A 298 1.58 14.98 -11.42
N PHE A 299 0.76 15.25 -10.41
CA PHE A 299 -0.39 14.42 -10.06
C PHE A 299 -1.68 15.05 -10.62
N PRO A 300 -2.64 14.23 -11.06
CA PRO A 300 -3.90 14.73 -11.58
C PRO A 300 -4.66 15.50 -10.51
N ARG A 301 -5.38 16.52 -10.98
CA ARG A 301 -6.33 17.31 -10.16
C ARG A 301 -7.75 16.76 -10.23
N ALA A 302 -8.01 15.85 -11.19
CA ALA A 302 -9.29 15.21 -11.34
C ALA A 302 -9.43 14.11 -10.30
N ASP A 303 -10.59 14.05 -9.66
CA ASP A 303 -11.01 12.91 -8.87
C ASP A 303 -11.28 11.73 -9.82
N LEU A 304 -10.57 10.63 -9.61
CA LEU A 304 -10.64 9.43 -10.46
C LEU A 304 -10.98 8.20 -9.62
N ARG A 305 -11.60 8.42 -8.46
CA ARG A 305 -12.13 7.36 -7.64
C ARG A 305 -13.32 6.70 -8.33
N GLU A 306 -13.46 5.42 -8.08
CA GLU A 306 -14.58 4.60 -8.54
C GLU A 306 -15.67 4.60 -7.49
N LEU A 307 -16.92 4.58 -7.95
CA LEU A 307 -18.08 4.39 -7.10
C LEU A 307 -18.29 2.88 -6.87
N TRP A 308 -18.09 2.45 -5.63
CA TRP A 308 -18.39 1.08 -5.20
C TRP A 308 -19.70 1.05 -4.43
N CYS A 309 -20.46 -0.02 -4.59
CA CYS A 309 -21.78 -0.18 -3.98
C CYS A 309 -21.89 -1.53 -3.29
N TRP A 310 -22.73 -1.62 -2.27
CA TRP A 310 -22.98 -2.90 -1.61
C TRP A 310 -23.60 -3.91 -2.58
N THR A 311 -24.73 -3.58 -3.22
CA THR A 311 -25.34 -4.39 -4.28
C THR A 311 -25.06 -3.82 -5.68
N SER A 312 -25.13 -4.68 -6.70
CA SER A 312 -24.94 -4.24 -8.09
C SER A 312 -26.07 -3.30 -8.55
N THR A 313 -25.71 -2.06 -8.92
CA THR A 313 -26.61 -1.14 -9.64
C THR A 313 -25.97 -0.62 -10.92
N SER A 314 -26.77 -0.05 -11.82
CA SER A 314 -26.27 0.47 -13.12
C SER A 314 -25.30 1.65 -13.01
N ARG A 315 -25.09 2.20 -11.80
CA ARG A 315 -24.16 3.31 -11.53
C ARG A 315 -22.83 2.84 -10.93
N CYS A 316 -22.75 1.59 -10.48
CA CYS A 316 -21.63 1.07 -9.69
C CYS A 316 -20.55 0.48 -10.59
N GLU A 317 -19.30 0.78 -10.29
CA GLU A 317 -18.13 0.17 -10.95
C GLU A 317 -17.75 -1.17 -10.28
N MET A 318 -18.12 -1.36 -9.01
CA MET A 318 -17.89 -2.60 -8.25
C MET A 318 -19.04 -2.90 -7.29
N GLU A 319 -19.40 -4.19 -7.21
CA GLU A 319 -20.29 -4.77 -6.20
C GLU A 319 -19.45 -5.35 -5.06
N LEU A 320 -19.87 -5.15 -3.82
CA LEU A 320 -19.10 -5.50 -2.62
C LEU A 320 -19.69 -6.66 -1.82
N GLU A 321 -20.98 -6.96 -1.96
CA GLU A 321 -21.63 -8.07 -1.24
C GLU A 321 -20.93 -9.40 -1.56
N ASN A 322 -20.49 -10.10 -0.51
CA ASN A 322 -19.84 -11.41 -0.62
C ASN A 322 -19.99 -12.21 0.69
N ASP A 323 -19.56 -13.47 0.70
CA ASP A 323 -19.72 -14.36 1.86
C ASP A 323 -18.73 -14.10 3.02
N ALA A 324 -17.63 -13.38 2.77
CA ALA A 324 -16.73 -12.90 3.82
C ALA A 324 -17.32 -11.70 4.60
N ALA A 325 -18.12 -10.86 3.94
CA ALA A 325 -18.84 -9.74 4.53
C ALA A 325 -20.36 -10.02 4.60
N ARG A 326 -20.84 -10.58 5.72
CA ARG A 326 -22.25 -11.05 5.84
C ARG A 326 -23.30 -9.95 6.04
N VAL A 327 -22.86 -8.72 6.26
CA VAL A 327 -23.70 -7.51 6.37
C VAL A 327 -22.96 -6.36 5.67
N PRO A 328 -23.67 -5.30 5.24
CA PRO A 328 -23.02 -4.13 4.66
C PRO A 328 -21.89 -3.60 5.55
N TRP A 329 -20.83 -3.08 4.92
CA TRP A 329 -19.62 -2.69 5.64
C TRP A 329 -19.86 -1.65 6.74
N ASP A 330 -20.87 -0.79 6.62
CA ASP A 330 -21.27 0.22 7.61
C ASP A 330 -22.45 -0.21 8.48
N VAL A 331 -22.66 -1.51 8.70
CA VAL A 331 -23.70 -2.05 9.59
C VAL A 331 -23.07 -2.71 10.81
N ASP A 332 -23.68 -2.48 11.98
CA ASP A 332 -23.38 -3.26 13.18
C ASP A 332 -24.06 -4.62 13.08
N PRO A 333 -23.31 -5.73 12.93
CA PRO A 333 -23.90 -7.06 12.73
C PRO A 333 -24.63 -7.60 13.96
N ARG A 334 -24.47 -6.99 15.14
CA ARG A 334 -25.16 -7.42 16.38
C ARG A 334 -26.57 -6.85 16.47
N THR A 335 -26.76 -5.64 15.95
CA THR A 335 -28.04 -4.94 15.98
C THR A 335 -28.77 -5.02 14.64
N GLY A 336 -28.03 -5.13 13.53
CA GLY A 336 -28.55 -5.04 12.17
C GLY A 336 -28.72 -3.59 11.68
N GLU A 337 -28.34 -2.61 12.51
CA GLU A 337 -28.55 -1.20 12.22
C GLU A 337 -27.34 -0.58 11.50
N PRO A 338 -27.57 0.34 10.54
CA PRO A 338 -26.50 1.15 9.97
C PRO A 338 -25.80 2.00 11.03
N THR A 339 -24.48 2.11 10.92
CA THR A 339 -23.65 2.99 11.76
C THR A 339 -23.60 4.42 11.21
N PHE A 340 -23.99 4.61 9.94
CA PHE A 340 -23.97 5.88 9.20
C PHE A 340 -22.57 6.53 9.12
N THR A 341 -21.52 5.76 9.37
CA THR A 341 -20.13 6.21 9.41
C THR A 341 -19.17 5.06 9.10
N THR A 342 -17.87 5.33 9.12
CA THR A 342 -16.80 4.34 8.87
C THR A 342 -16.53 3.44 10.08
N ILE A 343 -17.60 2.84 10.62
CA ILE A 343 -17.59 1.80 11.65
C ILE A 343 -18.31 0.59 11.07
N GLY A 344 -17.65 -0.55 11.08
CA GLY A 344 -18.16 -1.81 10.55
C GLY A 344 -17.69 -3.02 11.34
N ASN A 345 -18.12 -4.21 10.91
CA ASN A 345 -17.72 -5.44 11.59
C ASN A 345 -16.20 -5.67 11.57
N ALA A 346 -15.50 -5.46 10.45
CA ALA A 346 -14.06 -5.73 10.36
C ALA A 346 -13.17 -4.49 10.56
N VAL A 347 -13.73 -3.28 10.43
CA VAL A 347 -12.95 -2.04 10.34
C VAL A 347 -13.59 -0.92 11.14
N ASP A 348 -12.77 -0.22 11.91
CA ASP A 348 -13.10 0.99 12.63
C ASP A 348 -12.13 2.12 12.23
N ALA A 349 -12.55 3.02 11.32
CA ALA A 349 -11.67 4.02 10.70
C ALA A 349 -11.99 5.47 11.10
N ALA A 350 -10.96 6.22 11.52
CA ALA A 350 -11.07 7.64 11.88
C ALA A 350 -9.75 8.40 11.69
N GLU A 351 -9.82 9.73 11.68
CA GLU A 351 -8.66 10.63 11.68
C GLU A 351 -7.85 10.56 13.00
N TRP A 352 -6.53 10.77 12.92
CA TRP A 352 -5.64 10.70 14.10
C TRP A 352 -4.37 11.60 14.08
N TRP A 353 -4.49 12.87 13.67
CA TRP A 353 -3.40 13.82 13.44
C TRP A 353 -2.42 14.07 14.59
N LEU A 354 -2.86 13.97 15.85
CA LEU A 354 -1.99 14.20 17.02
C LEU A 354 -1.19 12.96 17.44
N GLY A 355 -1.45 11.78 16.88
CA GLY A 355 -0.73 10.56 17.23
C GLY A 355 -1.05 10.06 18.65
N GLY A 356 -0.04 9.90 19.51
CA GLY A 356 -0.18 9.23 20.83
C GLY A 356 -1.18 9.83 21.84
N GLY A 357 -1.81 10.97 21.53
CA GLY A 357 -2.87 11.60 22.32
C GLY A 357 -4.27 11.60 21.69
N GLY A 358 -4.43 11.07 20.47
CA GLY A 358 -5.68 11.10 19.70
C GLY A 358 -5.92 12.40 18.96
N GLY A 359 -6.40 12.32 17.71
CA GLY A 359 -6.94 13.47 16.98
C GLY A 359 -8.34 13.86 17.47
N PRO A 360 -9.00 14.86 16.86
CA PRO A 360 -10.44 15.06 17.04
C PRO A 360 -11.26 13.80 16.72
N GLY A 361 -10.67 12.80 16.05
CA GLY A 361 -11.33 11.52 15.80
C GLY A 361 -12.40 11.68 14.73
N GLN A 362 -12.14 12.56 13.76
CA GLN A 362 -13.10 12.90 12.71
C GLN A 362 -13.46 11.66 11.90
N ARG A 363 -14.75 11.55 11.60
CA ARG A 363 -15.29 10.54 10.71
C ARG A 363 -16.28 11.18 9.76
N PRO A 364 -16.33 10.70 8.51
CA PRO A 364 -17.45 11.00 7.64
C PRO A 364 -18.75 10.46 8.26
N VAL A 365 -19.82 11.26 8.22
CA VAL A 365 -21.17 10.83 8.59
C VAL A 365 -22.07 11.04 7.38
N SER A 366 -22.84 10.01 7.02
CA SER A 366 -23.79 10.07 5.92
C SER A 366 -25.09 9.37 6.32
N GLN A 367 -26.17 10.14 6.48
CA GLN A 367 -27.49 9.60 6.83
C GLN A 367 -28.09 8.79 5.68
N ASP A 368 -27.78 9.19 4.45
CA ASP A 368 -28.19 8.49 3.23
C ASP A 368 -27.22 7.35 2.87
N ARG A 369 -26.19 7.11 3.71
CA ARG A 369 -25.12 6.10 3.51
C ARG A 369 -24.36 6.21 2.18
N ASP A 370 -24.38 7.40 1.60
CA ASP A 370 -23.54 7.81 0.47
C ASP A 370 -22.23 8.42 0.98
N TYR A 371 -21.15 7.64 1.01
CA TYR A 371 -19.82 8.06 1.47
C TYR A 371 -18.99 8.66 0.32
N GLN A 372 -19.56 9.66 -0.37
CA GLN A 372 -18.98 10.33 -1.53
C GLN A 372 -18.51 11.75 -1.17
N PHE A 373 -17.31 11.86 -0.59
CA PHE A 373 -16.75 13.14 -0.11
C PHE A 373 -15.76 13.75 -1.11
N PRO A 374 -15.68 15.08 -1.27
CA PRO A 374 -14.79 15.69 -2.24
C PRO A 374 -13.30 15.37 -2.04
N TRP A 375 -12.64 14.88 -3.10
CA TRP A 375 -11.19 14.75 -3.16
C TRP A 375 -10.57 15.81 -4.07
N THR A 376 -9.68 16.62 -3.49
CA THR A 376 -9.02 17.75 -4.16
C THR A 376 -7.49 17.69 -4.00
N ASN A 377 -6.95 16.63 -3.41
CA ASN A 377 -5.50 16.43 -3.23
C ASN A 377 -4.81 17.63 -2.55
N VAL A 378 -5.42 18.18 -1.49
CA VAL A 378 -5.02 19.46 -0.89
C VAL A 378 -3.57 19.44 -0.43
N TRP A 379 -3.14 18.39 0.29
CA TRP A 379 -1.77 18.24 0.77
C TRP A 379 -0.72 18.44 -0.33
N HIS A 380 -1.00 17.88 -1.52
CA HIS A 380 -0.15 18.05 -2.69
C HIS A 380 -0.20 19.48 -3.23
N GLN A 381 -1.41 20.03 -3.41
CA GLN A 381 -1.62 21.35 -4.00
C GLN A 381 -1.01 22.48 -3.15
N THR A 382 -0.96 22.30 -1.84
CA THR A 382 -0.42 23.26 -0.88
C THR A 382 1.03 22.95 -0.53
N ARG A 383 1.70 22.04 -1.24
CA ARG A 383 3.10 21.66 -1.00
C ARG A 383 3.35 21.31 0.48
N CYS A 384 2.53 20.43 1.05
CA CYS A 384 2.65 19.98 2.44
C CYS A 384 2.40 21.08 3.50
N HIS A 385 1.70 22.16 3.15
CA HIS A 385 1.41 23.21 4.14
C HIS A 385 0.42 22.70 5.23
N PRO A 386 0.77 22.78 6.52
CA PRO A 386 -0.01 22.21 7.62
C PRO A 386 -1.32 22.96 7.95
N ASP A 387 -1.51 24.21 7.48
CA ASP A 387 -2.76 24.97 7.68
C ASP A 387 -4.03 24.26 7.17
N ASN A 388 -3.89 23.21 6.36
CA ASN A 388 -5.00 22.42 5.86
C ASN A 388 -5.43 21.32 6.84
N LEU A 389 -4.67 21.06 7.91
CA LEU A 389 -4.97 20.09 8.96
C LEU A 389 -5.94 20.71 9.99
N VAL A 390 -7.13 21.04 9.50
CA VAL A 390 -8.27 21.61 10.26
C VAL A 390 -9.49 20.73 10.03
N GLU A 391 -10.47 20.74 10.93
CA GLU A 391 -11.69 19.93 10.78
C GLU A 391 -12.33 20.03 9.39
N GLY A 392 -12.62 18.88 8.74
CA GLY A 392 -13.08 18.77 7.35
C GLY A 392 -12.03 19.12 6.26
N GLY A 393 -10.83 19.51 6.67
CA GLY A 393 -9.70 19.88 5.82
C GLY A 393 -8.87 18.69 5.36
N ASN A 394 -7.89 18.98 4.49
CA ASN A 394 -6.93 18.01 3.95
C ASN A 394 -7.54 16.70 3.41
N ASN A 395 -8.75 16.78 2.84
CA ASN A 395 -9.49 15.62 2.32
C ASN A 395 -9.69 14.50 3.38
N VAL A 396 -9.83 14.86 4.65
CA VAL A 396 -9.89 13.88 5.75
C VAL A 396 -11.04 12.89 5.60
N ASP A 397 -12.25 13.34 5.24
CA ASP A 397 -13.41 12.45 5.06
C ASP A 397 -13.19 11.45 3.91
N ALA A 398 -12.65 11.92 2.79
CA ALA A 398 -12.27 11.05 1.67
C ALA A 398 -11.14 10.08 2.05
N ALA A 399 -10.16 10.51 2.84
CA ALA A 399 -9.05 9.67 3.30
C ALA A 399 -9.53 8.56 4.26
N VAL A 400 -10.38 8.90 5.23
CA VAL A 400 -10.97 7.94 6.17
C VAL A 400 -11.86 6.93 5.42
N THR A 401 -12.67 7.40 4.46
CA THR A 401 -13.52 6.54 3.62
C THR A 401 -12.69 5.57 2.78
N ASN A 402 -11.64 6.06 2.11
CA ASN A 402 -10.77 5.23 1.27
C ASN A 402 -10.01 4.19 2.11
N LEU A 403 -9.51 4.59 3.29
CA LEU A 403 -8.82 3.70 4.21
C LEU A 403 -9.75 2.60 4.74
N PHE A 404 -11.00 2.96 5.08
CA PHE A 404 -12.04 2.02 5.49
C PHE A 404 -12.28 0.95 4.42
N ALA A 405 -12.55 1.37 3.18
CA ALA A 405 -12.78 0.47 2.06
C ALA A 405 -11.57 -0.41 1.73
N GLY A 406 -10.34 0.15 1.77
CA GLY A 406 -9.12 -0.61 1.51
C GLY A 406 -8.86 -1.71 2.55
N ASN A 407 -9.15 -1.47 3.82
CA ASN A 407 -9.04 -2.50 4.87
C ASN A 407 -10.07 -3.62 4.66
N TRP A 408 -11.31 -3.28 4.29
CA TRP A 408 -12.35 -4.27 3.97
C TRP A 408 -12.00 -5.14 2.76
N ARG A 409 -11.41 -4.56 1.71
CA ARG A 409 -10.96 -5.36 0.56
C ARG A 409 -9.89 -6.38 0.93
N MET A 410 -8.96 -6.02 1.81
CA MET A 410 -7.96 -6.98 2.32
C MET A 410 -8.59 -8.03 3.22
N HIS A 411 -9.56 -7.67 4.06
CA HIS A 411 -10.34 -8.61 4.87
C HIS A 411 -10.96 -9.69 3.98
N ASP A 412 -11.79 -9.28 3.00
CA ASP A 412 -12.55 -10.21 2.17
C ASP A 412 -11.63 -11.09 1.33
N TRP A 413 -10.61 -10.50 0.70
CA TRP A 413 -9.64 -11.24 -0.11
C TRP A 413 -8.85 -12.27 0.71
N ALA A 414 -8.44 -11.92 1.93
CA ALA A 414 -7.72 -12.84 2.81
C ALA A 414 -8.64 -13.93 3.39
N TYR A 415 -9.93 -13.62 3.61
CA TYR A 415 -10.94 -14.59 4.05
C TYR A 415 -11.00 -15.78 3.10
N HIS A 416 -11.05 -15.53 1.79
CA HIS A 416 -11.08 -16.56 0.75
C HIS A 416 -9.78 -17.37 0.61
N LEU A 417 -8.69 -16.91 1.23
CA LEU A 417 -7.42 -17.64 1.33
C LEU A 417 -7.27 -18.41 2.65
N GLY A 418 -8.21 -18.24 3.58
CA GLY A 418 -8.26 -18.95 4.85
C GLY A 418 -7.92 -18.10 6.08
N PHE A 419 -7.93 -16.77 5.98
CA PHE A 419 -7.88 -15.87 7.15
C PHE A 419 -9.31 -15.53 7.62
N THR A 420 -9.91 -16.51 8.28
CA THR A 420 -11.28 -16.53 8.83
C THR A 420 -11.30 -16.41 10.35
N GLU A 421 -12.49 -16.41 10.96
CA GLU A 421 -12.68 -16.31 12.40
C GLU A 421 -12.02 -17.48 13.18
N GLU A 422 -11.99 -18.70 12.61
CA GLU A 422 -11.30 -19.86 13.22
C GLU A 422 -9.76 -19.77 13.15
N THR A 423 -9.27 -18.91 12.28
CA THR A 423 -7.85 -18.66 11.99
C THR A 423 -7.47 -17.22 12.34
N TRP A 424 -8.20 -16.63 13.28
CA TRP A 424 -7.86 -15.40 13.99
C TRP A 424 -7.89 -14.13 13.11
N ASN A 425 -8.92 -13.99 12.25
CA ASN A 425 -9.18 -12.75 11.53
C ASN A 425 -9.63 -11.61 12.46
N SER A 426 -10.06 -10.48 11.91
CA SER A 426 -10.36 -9.26 12.69
C SER A 426 -11.81 -8.84 12.45
N GLN A 427 -12.67 -9.07 13.46
CA GLN A 427 -14.11 -8.88 13.41
C GLN A 427 -14.66 -8.51 14.81
N ASP A 428 -15.57 -7.53 14.88
CA ASP A 428 -16.29 -7.19 16.11
C ASP A 428 -17.22 -8.34 16.52
N PHE A 429 -17.89 -8.97 15.57
CA PHE A 429 -18.76 -10.10 15.76
C PHE A 429 -18.39 -11.24 14.81
N ASN A 430 -18.20 -12.42 15.38
CA ASN A 430 -17.79 -13.60 14.63
C ASN A 430 -18.97 -14.53 14.28
N PHE A 431 -20.21 -14.06 14.41
CA PHE A 431 -21.41 -14.84 14.08
C PHE A 431 -21.48 -16.21 14.78
N GLY A 432 -20.88 -16.31 15.97
CA GLY A 432 -20.78 -17.54 16.76
C GLY A 432 -19.63 -18.49 16.38
N ILE A 433 -18.80 -18.16 15.39
CA ILE A 433 -17.61 -18.92 14.97
C ILE A 433 -16.41 -18.34 15.72
N ASN A 434 -15.88 -18.98 16.76
CA ASN A 434 -14.86 -18.38 17.65
C ASN A 434 -15.33 -17.11 18.43
N PRO A 435 -16.32 -17.24 19.33
CA PRO A 435 -16.81 -16.12 20.15
C PRO A 435 -15.80 -15.60 21.18
N ASP A 436 -14.73 -16.35 21.48
CA ASP A 436 -13.68 -15.89 22.42
C ASP A 436 -12.67 -14.95 21.73
N GLY A 437 -12.68 -14.90 20.40
CA GLY A 437 -11.80 -14.08 19.56
C GLY A 437 -12.45 -12.86 18.91
N GLU A 438 -13.72 -12.57 19.21
CA GLU A 438 -14.45 -11.42 18.64
C GLU A 438 -14.14 -10.09 19.37
N GLY A 439 -14.67 -8.99 18.87
CA GLY A 439 -14.50 -7.65 19.46
C GLY A 439 -13.20 -6.97 19.03
N ASP A 440 -12.68 -7.33 17.85
CA ASP A 440 -11.36 -6.92 17.43
C ASP A 440 -11.25 -6.33 16.01
N PRO A 441 -12.20 -5.51 15.53
CA PRO A 441 -12.08 -4.84 14.23
C PRO A 441 -10.78 -4.03 14.15
N VAL A 442 -10.20 -3.91 12.96
CA VAL A 442 -8.99 -3.10 12.77
C VAL A 442 -9.29 -1.65 13.10
N THR A 443 -8.57 -1.06 14.05
CA THR A 443 -8.59 0.39 14.27
C THR A 443 -7.70 1.07 13.22
N ALA A 444 -8.30 1.64 12.18
CA ALA A 444 -7.60 2.28 11.07
C ALA A 444 -7.51 3.80 11.25
N ARG A 445 -6.29 4.30 11.47
CA ARG A 445 -6.02 5.71 11.79
C ARG A 445 -5.52 6.46 10.57
N ALA A 446 -6.39 7.30 10.01
CA ALA A 446 -6.07 8.09 8.84
C ALA A 446 -5.23 9.33 9.18
N GLN A 447 -4.29 9.67 8.30
CA GLN A 447 -3.39 10.82 8.43
C GLN A 447 -2.71 10.90 9.82
N SER A 448 -2.45 9.75 10.45
CA SER A 448 -1.97 9.66 11.81
C SER A 448 -0.69 10.46 12.02
N GLY A 449 -0.63 11.23 13.10
CA GLY A 449 0.54 12.05 13.41
C GLY A 449 0.81 13.20 12.43
N ALA A 450 -0.11 13.55 11.52
CA ALA A 450 0.11 14.62 10.54
C ALA A 450 0.46 15.97 11.18
N ILE A 451 -0.02 16.31 12.39
CA ILE A 451 0.40 17.56 13.07
C ILE A 451 1.78 17.41 13.72
N SER A 452 2.14 16.20 14.17
CA SER A 452 3.41 15.91 14.84
C SER A 452 4.51 15.67 13.81
N PRO A 453 5.49 16.58 13.63
CA PRO A 453 6.47 16.45 12.56
C PRO A 453 7.38 15.21 12.66
N GLY A 454 7.37 14.45 13.75
CA GLY A 454 8.13 13.20 13.85
C GLY A 454 7.47 11.96 13.22
N SER A 455 6.20 12.05 12.81
CA SER A 455 5.35 10.88 12.51
C SER A 455 4.85 10.80 11.06
N ARG A 456 5.54 11.46 10.11
CA ARG A 456 5.20 11.45 8.67
C ARG A 456 6.14 10.50 7.89
N ASN A 457 5.86 10.24 6.61
CA ASN A 457 6.70 9.44 5.68
C ASN A 457 6.81 7.96 6.01
N ASN A 458 5.73 7.36 6.53
CA ASN A 458 5.69 5.94 6.83
C ASN A 458 4.23 5.46 6.90
N ALA A 459 4.03 4.21 7.27
CA ALA A 459 2.80 3.69 7.82
C ALA A 459 3.17 2.64 8.89
N SER A 460 2.18 2.09 9.60
CA SER A 460 2.44 1.02 10.56
C SER A 460 1.20 0.21 10.88
N MET A 461 1.43 -1.05 11.23
CA MET A 461 0.48 -1.95 11.86
C MET A 461 1.00 -2.40 13.22
N ALA A 462 0.28 -2.09 14.28
CA ALA A 462 0.47 -2.69 15.58
C ALA A 462 -0.47 -3.89 15.72
N THR A 463 -0.01 -5.06 15.27
CA THR A 463 -0.78 -6.30 15.38
C THR A 463 -0.92 -6.71 16.84
N ARG A 464 -2.15 -6.89 17.29
CA ARG A 464 -2.49 -7.38 18.62
C ARG A 464 -3.05 -8.81 18.54
N PRO A 465 -3.00 -9.58 19.64
CA PRO A 465 -3.60 -10.91 19.66
C PRO A 465 -5.08 -10.90 19.25
N ASP A 466 -5.59 -12.06 18.87
CA ASP A 466 -7.00 -12.32 18.58
C ASP A 466 -7.89 -11.84 19.73
N GLY A 467 -9.08 -11.30 19.40
CA GLY A 467 -9.96 -10.66 20.38
C GLY A 467 -9.46 -9.31 20.90
N THR A 468 -8.47 -8.69 20.24
CA THR A 468 -8.03 -7.32 20.52
C THR A 468 -7.66 -6.59 19.23
N SER A 469 -8.38 -5.50 18.91
CA SER A 469 -8.25 -4.75 17.64
C SER A 469 -6.81 -4.47 17.23
N SER A 470 -6.34 -4.90 16.07
CA SER A 470 -5.04 -4.40 15.60
C SER A 470 -5.14 -2.92 15.21
N ILE A 471 -4.04 -2.17 15.27
CA ILE A 471 -4.06 -0.73 15.01
C ILE A 471 -3.23 -0.41 13.77
N MET A 472 -3.90 0.00 12.69
CA MET A 472 -3.26 0.55 11.51
C MET A 472 -3.11 2.06 11.67
N SER A 473 -1.95 2.62 11.30
CA SER A 473 -1.73 4.06 11.23
C SER A 473 -1.10 4.43 9.90
N MET A 474 -1.84 5.19 9.10
CA MET A 474 -1.42 5.68 7.80
C MET A 474 -0.98 7.13 7.91
N PHE A 475 0.16 7.49 7.33
CA PHE A 475 0.71 8.85 7.45
C PHE A 475 0.63 9.65 6.16
N VAL A 476 0.73 10.97 6.30
CA VAL A 476 1.05 11.86 5.19
C VAL A 476 2.54 11.76 4.84
N TRP A 477 2.88 12.06 3.58
CA TRP A 477 4.23 11.99 3.01
C TRP A 477 4.68 13.37 2.53
N GLN A 478 5.97 13.66 2.68
CA GLN A 478 6.63 14.91 2.31
C GLN A 478 8.16 14.76 2.21
N PRO A 479 8.84 15.63 1.46
CA PRO A 479 10.29 15.61 1.39
C PRO A 479 10.96 15.94 2.73
N GLN A 480 12.12 15.34 2.99
CA GLN A 480 12.96 15.62 4.16
C GLN A 480 14.44 15.65 3.76
N ALA A 481 15.13 16.72 4.16
CA ALA A 481 16.53 16.94 3.83
C ALA A 481 17.42 15.76 4.25
N ALA A 482 18.26 15.28 3.33
CA ALA A 482 19.19 14.17 3.55
C ALA A 482 18.58 12.93 4.23
N SER A 483 17.30 12.66 3.95
CA SER A 483 16.57 11.51 4.49
C SER A 483 15.73 10.84 3.40
N PHE A 484 14.66 11.50 2.96
CA PHE A 484 13.67 10.92 2.06
C PHE A 484 13.01 12.01 1.20
N TYR A 485 13.29 12.02 -0.10
CA TYR A 485 12.80 13.05 -1.03
C TYR A 485 11.59 12.55 -1.82
N VAL A 486 10.41 12.68 -1.22
CA VAL A 486 9.14 12.16 -1.76
C VAL A 486 8.13 13.27 -2.06
N PRO A 487 7.07 12.99 -2.84
CA PRO A 487 5.96 13.92 -3.04
C PRO A 487 5.20 14.28 -1.75
N CYS A 488 4.56 15.45 -1.76
CA CYS A 488 3.50 15.80 -0.83
C CYS A 488 2.23 15.02 -1.18
N VAL A 489 1.98 13.89 -0.53
CA VAL A 489 0.79 13.04 -0.75
C VAL A 489 0.32 12.34 0.53
N THR A 490 -0.85 11.72 0.51
CA THR A 490 -1.46 11.06 1.67
C THR A 490 -1.48 9.55 1.48
N GLY A 491 -0.90 8.79 2.42
CA GLY A 491 -0.80 7.33 2.31
C GLY A 491 -2.14 6.61 2.34
N ASP A 492 -3.18 7.23 2.90
CA ASP A 492 -4.56 6.71 2.99
C ASP A 492 -5.22 6.41 1.63
N PHE A 493 -4.61 6.85 0.53
CA PHE A 493 -5.09 6.60 -0.83
C PHE A 493 -4.29 5.54 -1.59
N ASP A 494 -3.23 4.97 -1.01
CA ASP A 494 -2.34 4.01 -1.69
C ASP A 494 -2.60 2.57 -1.21
N MET A 495 -3.36 1.80 -1.99
CA MET A 495 -3.71 0.41 -1.69
C MET A 495 -2.48 -0.49 -1.54
N SER A 496 -1.35 -0.15 -2.19
CA SER A 496 -0.11 -0.91 -1.99
C SER A 496 0.46 -0.73 -0.58
N VAL A 497 0.18 0.40 0.08
CA VAL A 497 0.57 0.67 1.47
C VAL A 497 -0.49 0.14 2.44
N ILE A 498 -1.78 0.36 2.16
CA ILE A 498 -2.89 -0.15 3.00
C ILE A 498 -2.83 -1.68 3.07
N GLY A 499 -2.67 -2.35 1.93
CA GLY A 499 -2.55 -3.81 1.85
C GLY A 499 -1.30 -4.34 2.55
N HIS A 500 -0.20 -3.59 2.50
CA HIS A 500 1.04 -3.94 3.20
C HIS A 500 0.81 -3.95 4.71
N GLU A 501 0.25 -2.86 5.25
CA GLU A 501 0.00 -2.77 6.69
C GLU A 501 -1.05 -3.81 7.15
N TYR A 502 -2.12 -4.04 6.39
CA TYR A 502 -3.11 -5.06 6.74
C TYR A 502 -2.48 -6.46 6.80
N THR A 503 -1.55 -6.75 5.89
CA THR A 503 -0.88 -8.05 5.85
C THR A 503 -0.05 -8.33 7.09
N HIS A 504 0.56 -7.32 7.72
CA HIS A 504 1.22 -7.52 9.01
C HIS A 504 0.28 -8.12 10.06
N MET A 505 -1.03 -7.83 10.02
CA MET A 505 -2.00 -8.50 10.89
C MET A 505 -2.18 -9.97 10.49
N ILE A 506 -2.42 -10.25 9.21
CA ILE A 506 -2.62 -11.61 8.67
C ILE A 506 -1.48 -12.53 9.11
N GLU A 507 -0.25 -12.19 8.74
CA GLU A 507 0.89 -13.06 8.95
C GLU A 507 1.25 -13.21 10.43
N ASN A 508 1.16 -12.13 11.24
CA ASN A 508 1.45 -12.21 12.66
C ASN A 508 0.46 -13.14 13.39
N ARG A 509 -0.83 -13.08 13.06
CA ARG A 509 -1.85 -13.89 13.71
C ARG A 509 -1.84 -15.33 13.22
N MET A 510 -1.71 -15.57 11.92
CA MET A 510 -1.67 -16.94 11.38
C MET A 510 -0.42 -17.70 11.81
N ILE A 511 0.76 -17.05 11.78
CA ILE A 511 2.02 -17.67 12.26
C ILE A 511 2.00 -17.78 13.80
N GLY A 512 1.56 -16.73 14.49
CA GLY A 512 1.48 -16.63 15.94
C GLY A 512 0.35 -17.41 16.60
N LYS A 513 -0.53 -18.05 15.80
CA LYS A 513 -1.70 -18.82 16.25
C LYS A 513 -2.66 -18.00 17.11
N GLY A 514 -3.02 -16.82 16.61
CA GLY A 514 -3.82 -15.81 17.29
C GLY A 514 -3.04 -14.97 18.31
N GLY A 515 -1.81 -15.36 18.65
CA GLY A 515 -0.91 -14.56 19.48
C GLY A 515 -0.11 -13.56 18.65
N GLY A 516 1.21 -13.71 18.65
CA GLY A 516 2.11 -12.93 17.82
C GLY A 516 3.33 -13.75 17.40
N ARG A 517 3.87 -13.45 16.22
CA ARG A 517 5.14 -14.06 15.77
C ARG A 517 6.34 -13.39 16.44
N SER A 518 7.50 -14.03 16.35
CA SER A 518 8.75 -13.46 16.84
C SER A 518 9.96 -13.87 15.99
N GLY A 519 11.09 -13.21 16.18
CA GLY A 519 12.33 -13.52 15.47
C GLY A 519 12.60 -12.60 14.27
N PHE A 520 13.87 -12.47 13.92
CA PHE A 520 14.34 -11.58 12.87
C PHE A 520 13.97 -12.09 11.47
N HIS A 521 14.19 -13.39 11.21
CA HIS A 521 13.80 -14.02 9.94
C HIS A 521 12.30 -13.90 9.69
N ALA A 522 11.48 -14.19 10.71
CA ALA A 522 10.04 -14.02 10.66
C ALA A 522 9.64 -12.56 10.39
N GLY A 523 10.35 -11.60 10.98
CA GLY A 523 10.18 -10.18 10.67
C GLY A 523 10.47 -9.84 9.22
N ALA A 524 11.60 -10.30 8.68
CA ALA A 524 11.96 -10.07 7.29
C ALA A 524 10.97 -10.71 6.31
N MET A 525 10.50 -11.92 6.60
CA MET A 525 9.45 -12.54 5.80
C MET A 525 8.10 -11.82 5.93
N GLY A 526 7.75 -11.31 7.12
CA GLY A 526 6.54 -10.51 7.36
C GLY A 526 6.46 -9.28 6.47
N GLU A 527 7.55 -8.52 6.37
CA GLU A 527 7.70 -7.38 5.46
C GLU A 527 7.57 -7.78 3.98
N SER A 528 8.08 -8.96 3.62
CA SER A 528 8.02 -9.50 2.25
C SER A 528 6.60 -9.93 1.90
N TRP A 529 5.94 -10.70 2.77
CA TRP A 529 4.53 -11.07 2.58
C TRP A 529 3.65 -9.84 2.50
N ALA A 530 3.91 -8.82 3.31
CA ALA A 530 3.20 -7.55 3.23
C ALA A 530 3.33 -6.88 1.87
N ASP A 531 4.51 -6.88 1.25
CA ASP A 531 4.67 -6.45 -0.14
C ASP A 531 3.89 -7.35 -1.12
N PHE A 532 3.95 -8.68 -0.98
CA PHE A 532 3.29 -9.59 -1.92
C PHE A 532 1.78 -9.53 -1.87
N LEU A 533 1.18 -9.62 -0.69
CA LEU A 533 -0.27 -9.75 -0.57
C LEU A 533 -0.94 -8.47 -1.07
N ALA A 534 -0.35 -7.30 -0.78
CA ALA A 534 -0.81 -6.02 -1.30
C ALA A 534 -0.76 -5.94 -2.83
N MET A 535 0.30 -6.46 -3.45
CA MET A 535 0.46 -6.43 -4.90
C MET A 535 -0.27 -7.58 -5.61
N GLU A 536 -0.38 -8.76 -5.00
CA GLU A 536 -1.10 -9.90 -5.57
C GLU A 536 -2.60 -9.62 -5.61
N TYR A 537 -3.18 -9.05 -4.54
CA TYR A 537 -4.54 -8.52 -4.55
C TYR A 537 -4.74 -7.64 -5.79
N GLN A 538 -3.90 -6.61 -5.97
CA GLN A 538 -4.01 -5.71 -7.12
C GLN A 538 -3.82 -6.44 -8.46
N ASN A 539 -2.96 -7.45 -8.54
CA ASN A 539 -2.74 -8.22 -9.76
C ASN A 539 -3.92 -9.13 -10.13
N GLU A 540 -4.52 -9.80 -9.16
CA GLU A 540 -5.67 -10.69 -9.38
C GLU A 540 -6.92 -9.92 -9.81
N TYR A 541 -7.11 -8.69 -9.31
CA TYR A 541 -8.19 -7.80 -9.74
C TYR A 541 -7.85 -6.92 -10.96
N GLY A 542 -6.62 -6.99 -11.49
CA GLY A 542 -6.21 -6.23 -12.67
C GLY A 542 -5.99 -4.73 -12.43
N LEU A 543 -5.64 -4.36 -11.21
CA LEU A 543 -5.46 -2.99 -10.72
C LEU A 543 -3.99 -2.52 -10.75
N ALA A 544 -3.04 -3.44 -10.82
CA ALA A 544 -1.61 -3.14 -10.84
C ALA A 544 -1.10 -2.65 -12.22
N GLY A 545 0.03 -1.93 -12.25
CA GLY A 545 0.74 -1.57 -13.48
C GLY A 545 0.18 -0.38 -14.28
N GLY A 546 -0.81 0.34 -13.73
CA GLY A 546 -1.39 1.53 -14.37
C GLY A 546 -0.44 2.74 -14.44
N SER A 547 -0.68 3.66 -15.37
CA SER A 547 -0.01 4.99 -15.45
C SER A 547 1.52 4.97 -15.59
N GLY A 548 2.10 3.88 -16.10
CA GLY A 548 3.56 3.75 -16.28
C GLY A 548 4.31 3.41 -14.99
N VAL A 549 3.58 2.93 -13.97
CA VAL A 549 4.12 2.30 -12.76
C VAL A 549 4.37 0.82 -13.03
N ASP A 550 5.46 0.29 -12.51
CA ASP A 550 5.75 -1.13 -12.54
C ASP A 550 4.74 -1.90 -11.68
N GLU A 551 4.26 -3.02 -12.21
CA GLU A 551 3.25 -3.89 -11.60
C GLU A 551 3.58 -4.32 -10.17
N TRP A 552 4.86 -4.32 -9.78
CA TRP A 552 5.34 -4.80 -8.48
C TRP A 552 6.00 -3.71 -7.62
N ALA A 553 5.85 -2.44 -8.00
CA ALA A 553 6.39 -1.33 -7.21
C ALA A 553 5.49 -0.96 -6.02
N VAL A 554 5.92 -1.31 -4.81
CA VAL A 554 5.19 -0.98 -3.56
C VAL A 554 5.44 0.47 -3.15
N GLY A 555 4.35 1.21 -2.91
CA GLY A 555 4.39 2.61 -2.50
C GLY A 555 4.86 3.56 -3.61
N ALA A 556 4.60 3.23 -4.87
CA ALA A 556 5.02 4.07 -6.01
C ALA A 556 4.42 5.49 -5.93
N TYR A 557 3.14 5.61 -5.56
CA TYR A 557 2.46 6.90 -5.41
C TYR A 557 3.07 7.72 -4.28
N VAL A 558 3.24 7.12 -3.09
CA VAL A 558 3.80 7.83 -1.93
C VAL A 558 5.29 8.17 -2.05
N THR A 559 6.04 7.45 -2.88
CA THR A 559 7.47 7.70 -3.08
C THR A 559 7.82 8.51 -4.33
N GLY A 560 6.90 8.59 -5.30
CA GLY A 560 7.20 9.17 -6.61
C GLY A 560 8.13 8.29 -7.46
N ASN A 561 8.32 7.01 -7.10
CA ASN A 561 9.20 6.08 -7.80
C ASN A 561 8.40 4.99 -8.51
N PRO A 562 8.14 5.12 -9.83
CA PRO A 562 7.32 4.18 -10.57
C PRO A 562 8.02 2.86 -10.87
N THR A 563 9.33 2.71 -10.55
CA THR A 563 10.11 1.53 -10.97
C THR A 563 10.29 0.50 -9.86
N ARG A 564 10.59 0.93 -8.64
CA ARG A 564 10.82 0.05 -7.48
C ARG A 564 10.11 0.51 -6.21
N GLY A 565 9.38 1.62 -6.28
CA GLY A 565 8.72 2.22 -5.13
C GLY A 565 9.69 2.49 -3.97
N ILE A 566 9.34 2.04 -2.76
CA ILE A 566 10.13 2.30 -1.54
C ILE A 566 11.38 1.40 -1.37
N ARG A 567 11.40 0.24 -2.04
CA ARG A 567 12.41 -0.82 -1.85
C ARG A 567 13.71 -0.54 -2.61
N ASN A 568 14.79 -1.27 -2.28
CA ASN A 568 16.08 -1.13 -3.00
C ASN A 568 16.02 -1.82 -4.37
N TYR A 569 15.29 -2.92 -4.46
CA TYR A 569 15.00 -3.67 -5.67
C TYR A 569 13.49 -3.80 -5.86
N ASN A 570 13.05 -3.79 -7.11
CA ASN A 570 11.75 -4.33 -7.44
C ASN A 570 11.84 -5.87 -7.39
N MET A 571 10.84 -6.52 -6.79
CA MET A 571 10.79 -7.97 -6.65
C MET A 571 10.71 -8.72 -7.99
N SER A 572 10.26 -8.05 -9.06
CA SER A 572 10.17 -8.61 -10.42
C SER A 572 11.48 -8.55 -11.20
N TYR A 573 12.52 -7.91 -10.67
CA TYR A 573 13.79 -7.79 -11.37
C TYR A 573 14.45 -9.16 -11.58
N PRO A 574 15.06 -9.38 -12.75
CA PRO A 574 15.79 -10.62 -13.03
C PRO A 574 16.89 -10.84 -11.99
N SER A 575 17.13 -12.10 -11.67
CA SER A 575 18.08 -12.57 -10.65
C SER A 575 19.54 -12.34 -11.03
N ALA A 576 19.82 -12.17 -12.33
CA ALA A 576 21.17 -11.97 -12.86
C ALA A 576 21.12 -11.21 -14.20
N GLY A 577 22.26 -10.70 -14.66
CA GLY A 577 22.38 -9.95 -15.91
C GLY A 577 23.39 -8.82 -15.84
N GLU A 578 22.97 -7.59 -16.20
CA GLU A 578 23.87 -6.44 -16.24
C GLU A 578 24.56 -6.16 -14.90
N LEU A 579 25.82 -5.73 -14.96
CA LEU A 579 26.60 -5.30 -13.80
C LEU A 579 26.54 -3.77 -13.60
N PRO A 580 26.78 -3.27 -12.36
CA PRO A 580 26.87 -1.84 -12.05
C PRO A 580 27.86 -1.08 -12.93
N ARG A 581 27.42 0.02 -13.56
CA ARG A 581 28.23 0.88 -14.45
C ARG A 581 28.07 2.36 -14.13
N PRO A 582 29.09 3.22 -14.28
CA PRO A 582 28.98 4.63 -13.91
C PRO A 582 27.75 5.32 -14.53
N GLY A 583 26.94 5.98 -13.72
CA GLY A 583 25.77 6.75 -14.19
C GLY A 583 24.50 5.95 -14.52
N LYS A 584 24.46 4.63 -14.29
CA LYS A 584 23.32 3.78 -14.63
C LYS A 584 22.80 2.98 -13.42
N ASP A 585 21.49 3.08 -13.19
CA ASP A 585 20.73 2.20 -12.28
C ASP A 585 20.55 0.83 -12.95
N VAL A 586 20.88 -0.23 -12.22
CA VAL A 586 20.80 -1.61 -12.73
C VAL A 586 19.51 -2.24 -12.24
N GLN A 587 18.66 -2.69 -13.17
CA GLN A 587 17.39 -3.36 -12.89
C GLN A 587 17.60 -4.88 -12.82
N VAL A 588 18.45 -5.32 -11.89
CA VAL A 588 18.74 -6.74 -11.62
C VAL A 588 18.76 -6.94 -10.10
N GLY A 589 17.95 -7.88 -9.60
CA GLY A 589 17.79 -8.19 -8.19
C GLY A 589 18.52 -9.48 -7.81
N THR A 590 19.83 -9.39 -7.54
CA THR A 590 20.70 -10.55 -7.31
C THR A 590 20.67 -11.13 -5.89
N LEU A 591 19.71 -10.70 -5.07
CA LEU A 591 19.64 -11.10 -3.67
C LEU A 591 19.33 -12.60 -3.55
N ASN A 592 20.00 -13.24 -2.60
CA ASN A 592 19.87 -14.66 -2.26
C ASN A 592 20.05 -14.85 -0.76
N PHE A 593 19.86 -16.08 -0.25
CA PHE A 593 19.87 -16.36 1.19
C PHE A 593 21.14 -15.86 1.89
N GLY A 594 22.31 -15.93 1.24
CA GLY A 594 23.59 -15.41 1.77
C GLY A 594 23.75 -13.89 1.69
N SER A 595 22.71 -13.13 1.34
CA SER A 595 22.74 -11.66 1.25
C SER A 595 22.16 -10.96 2.49
N MET A 596 21.98 -11.66 3.60
CA MET A 596 21.39 -11.08 4.81
C MET A 596 22.27 -9.94 5.34
N GLY A 597 21.67 -8.77 5.56
CA GLY A 597 22.35 -7.56 5.98
C GLY A 597 23.06 -6.79 4.86
N TYR A 598 22.83 -7.13 3.58
CA TYR A 598 23.52 -6.48 2.44
C TYR A 598 23.40 -4.95 2.41
N ASP A 599 22.30 -4.41 2.95
CA ASP A 599 21.96 -3.00 2.81
C ASP A 599 22.76 -2.11 3.78
N ILE A 600 22.84 -0.81 3.49
CA ILE A 600 23.53 0.20 4.30
C ILE A 600 22.91 0.42 5.69
N VAL A 601 21.78 -0.20 6.00
CA VAL A 601 21.19 -0.21 7.35
C VAL A 601 21.66 -1.41 8.19
N GLY A 602 22.41 -2.35 7.58
CA GLY A 602 22.76 -3.63 8.20
C GLY A 602 21.57 -4.60 8.21
N PRO A 603 21.62 -5.65 9.06
CA PRO A 603 20.49 -6.57 9.24
C PRO A 603 19.23 -5.83 9.67
N GLN A 604 18.24 -5.79 8.79
CA GLN A 604 17.03 -5.01 8.96
C GLN A 604 15.90 -5.64 8.16
N VAL A 605 14.75 -5.83 8.82
CA VAL A 605 13.65 -6.66 8.30
C VAL A 605 13.13 -6.19 6.93
N HIS A 606 13.07 -4.90 6.64
CA HIS A 606 12.57 -4.36 5.38
C HIS A 606 13.57 -4.56 4.22
N SER A 607 14.87 -4.44 4.49
CA SER A 607 15.90 -4.65 3.48
C SER A 607 16.08 -6.14 3.20
N ASP A 608 16.16 -6.95 4.26
CA ASP A 608 16.34 -8.40 4.15
C ASP A 608 15.08 -9.12 3.65
N SER A 609 13.90 -8.51 3.79
CA SER A 609 12.67 -8.97 3.15
C SER A 609 12.80 -9.16 1.64
N GLN A 610 13.63 -8.34 0.98
CA GLN A 610 13.77 -8.36 -0.47
C GLN A 610 14.43 -9.65 -0.97
N ILE A 611 15.14 -10.38 -0.10
CA ILE A 611 15.64 -11.75 -0.38
C ILE A 611 14.45 -12.71 -0.52
N TRP A 612 13.55 -12.68 0.46
CA TRP A 612 12.34 -13.48 0.44
C TRP A 612 11.42 -13.07 -0.71
N SER A 613 11.40 -11.77 -1.05
CA SER A 613 10.58 -11.28 -2.16
C SER A 613 11.07 -11.73 -3.52
N ALA A 614 12.36 -11.58 -3.79
CA ALA A 614 12.92 -12.05 -5.05
C ALA A 614 12.78 -13.59 -5.21
N THR A 615 12.71 -14.32 -4.09
CA THR A 615 12.46 -15.77 -4.07
C THR A 615 11.00 -16.10 -4.36
N ASN A 616 10.05 -15.47 -3.67
CA ASN A 616 8.63 -15.74 -3.84
C ASN A 616 8.10 -15.29 -5.20
N HIS A 617 8.60 -14.19 -5.76
CA HIS A 617 8.25 -13.78 -7.12
C HIS A 617 8.70 -14.83 -8.16
N GLY A 618 9.89 -15.40 -7.98
CA GLY A 618 10.39 -16.51 -8.81
C GLY A 618 9.52 -17.77 -8.69
N LEU A 619 9.11 -18.13 -7.47
CA LEU A 619 8.19 -19.26 -7.22
C LEU A 619 6.84 -19.03 -7.88
N ARG A 620 6.23 -17.86 -7.66
CA ARG A 620 4.99 -17.44 -8.30
C ARG A 620 5.06 -17.58 -9.82
N SER A 621 6.14 -17.08 -10.43
CA SER A 621 6.35 -17.12 -11.88
C SER A 621 6.45 -18.57 -12.39
N LEU A 622 7.18 -19.44 -11.68
CA LEU A 622 7.27 -20.87 -12.02
C LEU A 622 5.91 -21.57 -11.97
N LEU A 623 5.09 -21.30 -10.96
CA LEU A 623 3.74 -21.85 -10.88
C LEU A 623 2.84 -21.28 -11.99
N LEU A 624 2.94 -19.98 -12.28
CA LEU A 624 2.14 -19.35 -13.34
C LEU A 624 2.52 -19.88 -14.72
N ASP A 625 3.79 -20.18 -14.98
CA ASP A 625 4.24 -20.84 -16.21
C ASP A 625 3.61 -22.24 -16.38
N ARG A 626 3.46 -22.99 -15.28
CA ARG A 626 2.81 -24.32 -15.30
C ARG A 626 1.29 -24.23 -15.39
N TYR A 627 0.69 -23.28 -14.71
CA TYR A 627 -0.76 -23.08 -14.65
C TYR A 627 -1.11 -21.64 -15.09
N PRO A 628 -1.04 -21.34 -16.39
CA PRO A 628 -1.25 -19.99 -16.89
C PRO A 628 -2.69 -19.53 -16.66
N SER A 629 -2.86 -18.23 -16.45
CA SER A 629 -4.18 -17.60 -16.38
C SER A 629 -4.86 -17.59 -17.76
N GLN A 630 -6.18 -17.80 -17.77
CA GLN A 630 -7.03 -17.71 -18.95
C GLN A 630 -7.64 -16.32 -19.16
N GLY A 631 -7.34 -15.35 -18.28
CA GLY A 631 -7.80 -13.97 -18.39
C GLY A 631 -8.20 -13.35 -17.05
N ALA A 632 -8.56 -12.06 -17.07
CA ALA A 632 -8.91 -11.30 -15.88
C ALA A 632 -10.13 -11.87 -15.14
N ASP A 633 -11.12 -12.39 -15.87
CA ASP A 633 -12.33 -12.95 -15.24
C ASP A 633 -12.03 -14.20 -14.42
N GLN A 634 -11.12 -15.07 -14.89
CA GLN A 634 -10.68 -16.22 -14.11
C GLN A 634 -9.91 -15.79 -12.86
N GLN A 635 -9.03 -14.80 -12.97
CA GLN A 635 -8.29 -14.27 -11.82
C GLN A 635 -9.25 -13.72 -10.76
N ARG A 636 -10.21 -12.88 -11.16
CA ARG A 636 -11.24 -12.34 -10.25
C ARG A 636 -12.10 -13.41 -9.61
N THR A 637 -12.64 -14.34 -10.41
CA THR A 637 -13.45 -15.46 -9.89
C THR A 637 -12.68 -16.30 -8.85
N CYS A 638 -11.39 -16.53 -9.10
CA CYS A 638 -10.49 -17.19 -8.15
C CYS A 638 -10.19 -16.31 -6.93
N ALA A 639 -10.09 -15.00 -7.14
CA ALA A 639 -9.84 -14.02 -6.10
C ALA A 639 -10.96 -13.96 -5.07
N ASP A 640 -12.20 -13.97 -5.58
CA ASP A 640 -13.46 -13.95 -4.85
C ASP A 640 -13.83 -15.32 -4.22
N GLY A 641 -12.92 -16.30 -4.22
CA GLY A 641 -13.15 -17.61 -3.60
C GLY A 641 -14.18 -18.50 -4.31
N LEU A 642 -14.68 -18.10 -5.48
CA LEU A 642 -15.73 -18.81 -6.22
C LEU A 642 -15.24 -20.09 -6.91
N LEU A 643 -13.92 -20.28 -6.98
CA LEU A 643 -13.29 -21.49 -7.48
C LEU A 643 -12.32 -22.07 -6.46
N PRO A 644 -12.26 -23.41 -6.32
CA PRO A 644 -11.20 -24.08 -5.58
C PRO A 644 -9.81 -23.72 -6.12
N ALA A 645 -8.82 -23.57 -5.23
CA ALA A 645 -7.47 -23.16 -5.60
C ALA A 645 -6.80 -24.08 -6.64
N ASP A 646 -7.14 -25.37 -6.67
CA ASP A 646 -6.63 -26.36 -7.65
C ASP A 646 -7.25 -26.21 -9.06
N GLN A 647 -8.19 -25.27 -9.24
CA GLN A 647 -8.74 -24.87 -10.53
C GLN A 647 -8.28 -23.45 -10.92
N CYS A 648 -7.49 -22.81 -10.08
CA CYS A 648 -7.01 -21.45 -10.29
C CYS A 648 -5.63 -21.41 -10.98
N PRO A 649 -5.26 -20.24 -11.55
CA PRO A 649 -3.94 -20.01 -12.09
C PRO A 649 -2.83 -20.11 -11.04
N GLY A 650 -1.59 -20.23 -11.51
CA GLY A 650 -0.43 -20.53 -10.66
C GLY A 650 -0.14 -19.48 -9.59
N ASN A 651 -0.47 -18.22 -9.84
CA ASN A 651 -0.32 -17.16 -8.84
C ASN A 651 -1.28 -17.34 -7.65
N ARG A 652 -2.56 -17.66 -7.89
CA ARG A 652 -3.52 -17.99 -6.83
C ARG A 652 -3.16 -19.29 -6.11
N ARG A 653 -2.67 -20.31 -6.82
CA ARG A 653 -2.15 -21.55 -6.19
C ARG A 653 -0.99 -21.26 -5.26
N TRP A 654 -0.03 -20.44 -5.71
CA TRP A 654 1.11 -20.02 -4.90
C TRP A 654 0.64 -19.25 -3.66
N MET A 655 -0.30 -18.30 -3.80
CA MET A 655 -0.83 -17.57 -2.65
C MET A 655 -1.54 -18.49 -1.65
N GLN A 656 -2.27 -19.50 -2.13
CA GLN A 656 -2.87 -20.49 -1.24
C GLN A 656 -1.81 -21.31 -0.48
N ILE A 657 -0.69 -21.68 -1.12
CA ILE A 657 0.45 -22.34 -0.44
C ILE A 657 1.00 -21.43 0.66
N VAL A 658 1.12 -20.12 0.40
CA VAL A 658 1.62 -19.14 1.37
C VAL A 658 0.75 -19.13 2.63
N PHE A 659 -0.57 -18.98 2.49
CA PHE A 659 -1.51 -18.95 3.62
C PHE A 659 -1.54 -20.27 4.40
N ASP A 660 -1.58 -21.40 3.70
CA ASP A 660 -1.50 -22.72 4.34
C ASP A 660 -0.18 -22.90 5.10
N ALA A 661 0.93 -22.45 4.53
CA ALA A 661 2.23 -22.53 5.17
C ALA A 661 2.31 -21.68 6.44
N MET A 662 1.70 -20.50 6.48
CA MET A 662 1.65 -19.67 7.70
C MET A 662 1.02 -20.43 8.88
N LEU A 663 0.01 -21.27 8.63
CA LEU A 663 -0.59 -22.13 9.65
C LEU A 663 0.35 -23.26 10.10
N LEU A 664 1.21 -23.76 9.22
CA LEU A 664 2.15 -24.86 9.50
C LEU A 664 3.44 -24.39 10.20
N MET A 665 3.85 -23.14 9.98
CA MET A 665 5.07 -22.57 10.55
C MET A 665 5.04 -22.53 12.09
N PRO A 666 6.20 -22.71 12.77
CA PRO A 666 6.32 -22.38 14.19
C PRO A 666 6.12 -20.87 14.43
N THR A 667 5.94 -20.44 15.68
CA THR A 667 5.70 -19.02 16.00
C THR A 667 6.93 -18.12 15.82
N ALA A 668 8.12 -18.72 15.71
CA ALA A 668 9.37 -18.03 15.42
C ALA A 668 10.10 -18.76 14.27
N PRO A 669 9.58 -18.69 13.04
CA PRO A 669 10.16 -19.42 11.91
C PRO A 669 11.44 -18.74 11.40
N THR A 670 12.41 -19.55 11.01
CA THR A 670 13.47 -19.16 10.07
C THR A 670 12.93 -19.16 8.64
N MET A 671 13.64 -18.55 7.69
CA MET A 671 13.26 -18.65 6.27
C MET A 671 13.31 -20.09 5.74
N LEU A 672 14.14 -20.97 6.33
CA LEU A 672 14.16 -22.40 5.97
C LEU A 672 12.96 -23.16 6.56
N ASP A 673 12.50 -22.82 7.77
CA ASP A 673 11.25 -23.38 8.30
C ASP A 673 10.05 -22.99 7.42
N ALA A 674 10.03 -21.75 6.92
CA ALA A 674 8.99 -21.30 6.00
C ALA A 674 9.05 -22.02 4.64
N ARG A 675 10.25 -22.22 4.09
CA ARG A 675 10.47 -23.05 2.89
C ARG A 675 9.89 -24.45 3.07
N ASP A 676 10.21 -25.09 4.19
CA ASP A 676 9.75 -26.45 4.47
C ASP A 676 8.23 -26.50 4.70
N ALA A 677 7.66 -25.45 5.30
CA ALA A 677 6.21 -25.28 5.41
C ALA A 677 5.52 -25.13 4.05
N TYR A 678 6.14 -24.48 3.06
CA TYR A 678 5.61 -24.40 1.68
C TYR A 678 5.56 -25.80 1.04
N PHE A 679 6.60 -26.61 1.22
CA PHE A 679 6.59 -27.99 0.74
C PHE A 679 5.47 -28.82 1.37
N ALA A 680 5.28 -28.67 2.69
CA ALA A 680 4.21 -29.35 3.42
C ALA A 680 2.81 -28.88 2.97
N ALA A 681 2.61 -27.57 2.80
CA ALA A 681 1.37 -26.99 2.30
C ALA A 681 1.01 -27.51 0.90
N ASP A 682 1.97 -27.54 -0.03
CA ASP A 682 1.76 -28.10 -1.37
C ASP A 682 1.43 -29.61 -1.33
N LEU A 683 2.10 -30.37 -0.46
CA LEU A 683 1.79 -31.80 -0.28
C LEU A 683 0.36 -32.01 0.24
N MET A 684 -0.07 -31.19 1.20
CA MET A 684 -1.39 -31.31 1.83
C MET A 684 -2.51 -30.84 0.90
N ARG A 685 -2.32 -29.74 0.17
CA ARG A 685 -3.36 -29.14 -0.67
C ARG A 685 -3.39 -29.70 -2.09
N PHE A 686 -2.22 -29.87 -2.70
CA PHE A 686 -2.09 -30.22 -4.12
C PHE A 686 -1.45 -31.60 -4.32
N GLY A 687 -1.30 -32.40 -3.26
CA GLY A 687 -0.74 -33.76 -3.36
C GLY A 687 0.75 -33.79 -3.72
N GLY A 688 1.46 -32.66 -3.63
CA GLY A 688 2.89 -32.57 -3.96
C GLY A 688 3.17 -32.34 -5.44
N GLU A 689 2.17 -31.90 -6.22
CA GLU A 689 2.33 -31.66 -7.66
C GLU A 689 3.33 -30.54 -8.01
N ASN A 690 3.67 -29.66 -7.06
CA ASN A 690 4.53 -28.50 -7.30
C ASN A 690 5.90 -28.57 -6.63
N GLN A 691 6.25 -29.69 -6.00
CA GLN A 691 7.50 -29.84 -5.26
C GLN A 691 8.74 -29.53 -6.12
N ASP A 692 8.73 -29.92 -7.40
CA ASP A 692 9.84 -29.66 -8.32
C ASP A 692 10.01 -28.16 -8.60
N LEU A 693 8.91 -27.41 -8.79
CA LEU A 693 8.95 -25.96 -8.96
C LEU A 693 9.38 -25.24 -7.69
N LEU A 694 8.87 -25.68 -6.54
CA LEU A 694 9.22 -25.10 -5.25
C LEU A 694 10.72 -25.26 -4.98
N TRP A 695 11.24 -26.49 -5.11
CA TRP A 695 12.67 -26.76 -4.94
C TRP A 695 13.53 -25.97 -5.92
N ARG A 696 13.13 -25.92 -7.20
CA ARG A 696 13.82 -25.11 -8.22
C ARG A 696 13.88 -23.63 -7.86
N GLY A 697 12.76 -23.02 -7.46
CA GLY A 697 12.69 -21.59 -7.14
C GLY A 697 13.51 -21.24 -5.90
N PHE A 698 13.43 -22.05 -4.85
CA PHE A 698 14.23 -21.88 -3.64
C PHE A 698 15.73 -22.07 -3.90
N ALA A 699 16.13 -23.15 -4.57
CA ALA A 699 17.54 -23.41 -4.88
C ALA A 699 18.17 -22.30 -5.74
N ARG A 700 17.43 -21.75 -6.72
CA ARG A 700 17.91 -20.60 -7.52
C ARG A 700 18.26 -19.36 -6.69
N ARG A 701 17.74 -19.25 -5.47
CA ARG A 701 17.96 -18.11 -4.56
C ARG A 701 18.73 -18.50 -3.29
N GLY A 702 19.45 -19.62 -3.30
CA GLY A 702 20.31 -20.01 -2.18
C GLY A 702 19.58 -20.75 -1.04
N PHE A 703 18.32 -21.12 -1.23
CA PHE A 703 17.51 -21.90 -0.27
C PHE A 703 17.49 -23.41 -0.60
N GLY A 704 18.55 -23.90 -1.24
CA GLY A 704 18.70 -25.28 -1.68
C GLY A 704 18.90 -26.30 -0.56
N GLU A 705 19.11 -27.56 -0.96
CA GLU A 705 19.12 -28.72 -0.05
C GLU A 705 20.08 -28.56 1.14
N GLN A 706 21.26 -27.98 0.90
CA GLN A 706 22.34 -27.86 1.89
C GLN A 706 22.36 -26.51 2.62
N ALA A 707 21.36 -25.65 2.39
CA ALA A 707 21.28 -24.35 3.03
C ALA A 707 21.13 -24.54 4.56
N SER A 708 21.76 -23.67 5.34
CA SER A 708 21.70 -23.77 6.80
C SER A 708 21.62 -22.42 7.49
N VAL A 709 21.02 -22.42 8.68
CA VAL A 709 20.80 -21.23 9.52
C VAL A 709 21.03 -21.61 10.98
N GLY A 710 21.71 -20.74 11.73
CA GLY A 710 22.03 -20.95 13.14
C GLY A 710 20.85 -20.72 14.10
N GLY A 711 19.78 -20.07 13.63
CA GLY A 711 18.56 -19.82 14.39
C GLY A 711 17.79 -18.59 13.88
N THR A 712 16.75 -18.20 14.62
CA THR A 712 15.78 -17.15 14.20
C THR A 712 16.35 -15.73 14.12
N SER A 713 17.52 -15.52 14.70
CA SER A 713 18.24 -14.23 14.75
C SER A 713 19.54 -14.26 13.95
N ASP A 714 19.80 -15.34 13.21
CA ASP A 714 20.99 -15.46 12.38
C ASP A 714 20.97 -14.44 11.24
N THR A 715 22.05 -13.70 11.06
CA THR A 715 22.20 -12.69 10.01
C THR A 715 23.31 -13.05 9.02
N ASP A 716 23.88 -14.24 9.11
CA ASP A 716 24.93 -14.75 8.22
C ASP A 716 24.67 -16.24 7.89
N PRO A 717 23.54 -16.55 7.23
CA PRO A 717 23.18 -17.92 6.90
C PRO A 717 24.03 -18.46 5.74
N VAL A 718 24.15 -19.78 5.64
CA VAL A 718 24.91 -20.43 4.56
C VAL A 718 23.95 -20.80 3.41
N PRO A 719 24.11 -20.22 2.21
CA PRO A 719 23.27 -20.55 1.07
C PRO A 719 23.64 -21.90 0.44
N SER A 720 22.68 -22.50 -0.27
CA SER A 720 22.93 -23.63 -1.17
C SER A 720 22.10 -23.46 -2.45
N PHE A 721 22.69 -23.80 -3.60
CA PHE A 721 22.03 -23.68 -4.90
C PHE A 721 21.68 -25.04 -5.53
N ALA A 722 21.78 -26.11 -4.75
CA ALA A 722 21.45 -27.48 -5.12
C ALA A 722 19.96 -27.82 -4.86
N SER A 723 19.41 -28.77 -5.61
CA SER A 723 18.01 -29.18 -5.50
C SER A 723 17.87 -30.68 -5.69
N PRO A 724 17.18 -31.40 -4.77
CA PRO A 724 17.01 -32.85 -4.90
C PRO A 724 16.07 -33.25 -6.06
N HIS A 725 15.48 -32.28 -6.78
CA HIS A 725 14.57 -32.47 -7.91
C HIS A 725 15.17 -32.04 -9.26
N GLU A 726 16.40 -31.56 -9.29
CA GLU A 726 17.05 -31.07 -10.50
C GLU A 726 18.34 -31.84 -10.77
N GLU A 727 18.82 -31.75 -12.01
CA GLU A 727 20.16 -32.21 -12.36
C GLU A 727 21.08 -30.98 -12.41
N GLU A 728 21.92 -30.82 -11.38
CA GLU A 728 22.68 -29.59 -11.17
C GLU A 728 23.97 -29.52 -11.98
N ALA A 729 24.38 -28.30 -12.33
CA ALA A 729 25.71 -28.03 -12.83
C ALA A 729 26.68 -27.85 -11.66
N THR A 730 27.87 -28.44 -11.75
CA THR A 730 28.97 -28.24 -10.79
C THR A 730 29.88 -27.12 -11.28
N LEU A 731 30.02 -26.06 -10.49
CA LEU A 731 30.97 -24.98 -10.75
C LEU A 731 32.21 -25.14 -9.87
N ARG A 732 33.39 -25.03 -10.49
CA ARG A 732 34.69 -25.04 -9.79
C ARG A 732 35.38 -23.70 -9.95
N PHE A 733 35.59 -22.99 -8.85
CA PHE A 733 36.23 -21.67 -8.86
C PHE A 733 37.72 -21.80 -8.58
N GLU A 734 38.53 -21.29 -9.51
CA GLU A 734 39.98 -21.18 -9.38
C GLU A 734 40.39 -19.73 -9.60
N ALA A 735 41.30 -19.21 -8.77
CA ALA A 735 41.82 -17.85 -8.92
C ALA A 735 43.33 -17.86 -9.13
N VAL A 736 43.81 -17.04 -10.07
CA VAL A 736 45.23 -16.90 -10.39
C VAL A 736 45.63 -15.44 -10.60
N ALA A 737 46.87 -15.11 -10.24
CA ALA A 737 47.47 -13.80 -10.42
C ALA A 737 47.92 -13.65 -11.87
N LYS A 738 47.16 -12.88 -12.66
CA LYS A 738 47.35 -12.71 -14.10
C LYS A 738 48.74 -12.17 -14.44
N ASP A 739 49.23 -11.22 -13.65
CA ASP A 739 50.46 -10.47 -13.94
C ASP A 739 51.70 -11.04 -13.22
N GLU A 740 51.52 -12.05 -12.37
CA GLU A 740 52.57 -12.65 -11.54
C GLU A 740 52.86 -14.11 -11.97
N GLY A 741 52.76 -14.38 -13.27
CA GLY A 741 53.04 -15.71 -13.82
C GLY A 741 51.98 -16.77 -13.53
N GLY A 742 50.76 -16.36 -13.14
CA GLY A 742 49.63 -17.26 -12.93
C GLY A 742 49.69 -18.05 -11.62
N GLN A 743 50.32 -17.50 -10.58
CA GLN A 743 50.32 -18.14 -9.25
C GLN A 743 48.89 -18.22 -8.70
N PRO A 744 48.55 -19.27 -7.92
CA PRO A 744 47.25 -19.36 -7.25
C PRO A 744 47.01 -18.17 -6.32
N VAL A 745 45.78 -17.67 -6.32
CA VAL A 745 45.31 -16.58 -5.45
C VAL A 745 44.24 -17.14 -4.53
N ASP A 746 44.29 -16.78 -3.25
CA ASP A 746 43.21 -17.09 -2.31
C ASP A 746 42.09 -16.07 -2.50
N ALA A 747 41.03 -16.50 -3.19
CA ALA A 747 39.90 -15.64 -3.54
C ALA A 747 38.61 -16.18 -2.94
N LYS A 748 37.80 -15.28 -2.40
CA LYS A 748 36.42 -15.55 -1.98
C LYS A 748 35.48 -15.27 -3.15
N VAL A 749 34.49 -16.12 -3.35
CA VAL A 749 33.48 -15.97 -4.40
C VAL A 749 32.10 -15.86 -3.76
N PHE A 750 31.34 -14.86 -4.18
CA PHE A 750 30.02 -14.55 -3.67
C PHE A 750 29.02 -14.58 -4.82
N VAL A 751 27.82 -15.14 -4.57
CA VAL A 751 26.72 -15.10 -5.54
C VAL A 751 25.99 -13.76 -5.39
N GLY A 752 25.87 -13.04 -6.49
CA GLY A 752 25.21 -11.75 -6.58
C GLY A 752 26.18 -10.59 -6.75
N ASN A 753 25.79 -9.41 -6.26
CA ASN A 753 26.51 -8.15 -6.45
C ASN A 753 27.22 -7.63 -5.19
N TYR A 754 27.21 -8.37 -4.08
CA TYR A 754 27.76 -7.93 -2.80
C TYR A 754 28.88 -8.87 -2.33
N GLU A 755 29.98 -8.28 -1.87
CA GLU A 755 31.02 -8.95 -1.09
C GLU A 755 30.81 -8.63 0.39
N ALA A 756 30.75 -7.33 0.71
CA ALA A 756 30.45 -6.86 2.05
C ALA A 756 29.08 -7.34 2.53
N ARG A 757 29.07 -8.01 3.69
CA ARG A 757 27.85 -8.55 4.33
C ARG A 757 27.13 -9.57 3.44
N ALA A 758 27.92 -10.37 2.73
CA ALA A 758 27.44 -11.54 2.02
C ALA A 758 28.27 -12.76 2.41
N THR A 759 27.67 -13.95 2.33
CA THR A 759 28.32 -15.21 2.65
C THR A 759 28.96 -15.79 1.38
N PRO A 760 30.27 -16.11 1.37
CA PRO A 760 30.92 -16.69 0.19
C PRO A 760 30.50 -18.15 -0.01
N VAL A 761 30.48 -18.59 -1.27
CA VAL A 761 30.28 -20.01 -1.64
C VAL A 761 31.59 -20.79 -1.57
N GLN A 762 31.49 -22.12 -1.61
CA GLN A 762 32.66 -22.99 -1.65
C GLN A 762 33.34 -22.93 -3.02
N SER A 763 34.60 -23.40 -3.07
CA SER A 763 35.36 -23.48 -4.33
C SER A 763 34.80 -24.50 -5.32
N VAL A 764 33.95 -25.43 -4.85
CA VAL A 764 33.18 -26.35 -5.68
C VAL A 764 31.75 -26.35 -5.16
N GLU A 765 30.80 -25.94 -6.00
CA GLU A 765 29.42 -25.73 -5.59
C GLU A 765 28.47 -26.17 -6.73
N GLN A 766 27.29 -26.67 -6.37
CA GLN A 766 26.27 -27.12 -7.32
C GLN A 766 25.19 -26.05 -7.52
N PHE A 767 24.80 -25.83 -8.77
CA PHE A 767 23.81 -24.84 -9.16
C PHE A 767 22.74 -25.47 -10.05
N VAL A 768 21.48 -25.27 -9.67
CA VAL A 768 20.35 -25.52 -10.56
C VAL A 768 20.47 -24.64 -11.82
N PRO A 769 20.39 -25.21 -13.03
CA PRO A 769 20.35 -24.42 -14.26
C PRO A 769 19.27 -23.33 -14.24
N HIS A 770 19.68 -22.10 -14.50
CA HIS A 770 18.82 -20.93 -14.53
C HIS A 770 18.93 -20.21 -15.88
N PRO A 771 17.82 -19.97 -16.60
CA PRO A 771 17.85 -19.21 -17.85
C PRO A 771 18.46 -17.81 -17.75
N GLU A 772 18.28 -17.14 -16.61
CA GLU A 772 18.84 -15.80 -16.36
C GLU A 772 20.32 -15.83 -15.97
N GLY A 773 20.86 -17.00 -15.60
CA GLY A 773 22.21 -17.16 -15.09
C GLY A 773 22.38 -16.70 -13.63
N TYR A 774 23.64 -16.50 -13.24
CA TYR A 774 24.05 -16.07 -11.90
C TYR A 774 25.13 -14.99 -12.00
N ASN A 775 24.94 -13.88 -11.27
CA ASN A 775 25.98 -12.88 -11.06
C ASN A 775 26.93 -13.34 -9.96
N PHE A 776 28.21 -12.97 -10.08
CA PHE A 776 29.21 -13.24 -9.05
C PHE A 776 30.12 -12.03 -8.81
N VAL A 777 30.58 -11.93 -7.57
CA VAL A 777 31.74 -11.11 -7.19
C VAL A 777 32.81 -12.05 -6.65
N ALA A 778 34.03 -11.93 -7.15
CA ALA A 778 35.20 -12.52 -6.53
C ALA A 778 36.08 -11.43 -5.95
N GLN A 779 36.59 -11.64 -4.74
CA GLN A 779 37.45 -10.72 -4.03
C GLN A 779 38.71 -11.45 -3.56
N ALA A 780 39.86 -10.79 -3.69
CA ALA A 780 41.13 -11.30 -3.19
C ALA A 780 42.02 -10.15 -2.70
N GLU A 781 42.65 -10.36 -1.55
CA GLU A 781 43.63 -9.43 -0.98
C GLU A 781 44.81 -9.23 -1.95
N GLY A 782 45.19 -7.97 -2.21
CA GLY A 782 46.23 -7.60 -3.18
C GLY A 782 45.76 -7.47 -4.63
N TYR A 783 44.52 -7.87 -4.93
CA TYR A 783 43.99 -7.91 -6.29
C TYR A 783 42.62 -7.24 -6.46
N GLY A 784 41.92 -6.95 -5.36
CA GLY A 784 40.63 -6.27 -5.36
C GLY A 784 39.50 -7.18 -5.83
N HIS A 785 38.56 -6.59 -6.59
CA HIS A 785 37.32 -7.25 -6.97
C HIS A 785 37.24 -7.56 -8.47
N VAL A 786 36.65 -8.70 -8.81
CA VAL A 786 36.28 -9.10 -10.17
C VAL A 786 34.81 -9.49 -10.19
N ARG A 787 34.02 -8.84 -11.05
CA ARG A 787 32.60 -9.14 -11.25
C ARG A 787 32.42 -9.88 -12.56
N PHE A 788 31.65 -10.96 -12.55
CA PHE A 788 31.40 -11.78 -13.73
C PHE A 788 30.02 -12.42 -13.68
N PHE A 789 29.60 -12.96 -14.82
CA PHE A 789 28.28 -13.52 -15.03
C PHE A 789 28.41 -14.92 -15.63
N VAL A 790 27.68 -15.90 -15.06
CA VAL A 790 27.64 -17.28 -15.56
C VAL A 790 26.23 -17.59 -16.04
N ASP A 791 26.09 -17.85 -17.33
CA ASP A 791 24.85 -18.24 -17.99
C ASP A 791 25.00 -19.55 -18.76
N GLY A 792 23.87 -20.02 -19.30
CA GLY A 792 23.83 -21.20 -20.15
C GLY A 792 24.39 -22.44 -19.46
N LEU A 793 24.11 -22.63 -18.16
CA LEU A 793 24.44 -23.85 -17.45
C LEU A 793 23.57 -24.99 -17.99
N GLU A 794 24.20 -26.09 -18.39
CA GLU A 794 23.48 -27.30 -18.80
C GLU A 794 23.31 -28.25 -17.61
N PRO A 795 22.20 -29.01 -17.53
CA PRO A 795 22.05 -30.04 -16.50
C PRO A 795 23.22 -31.02 -16.48
N GLY A 796 23.79 -31.27 -15.29
CA GLY A 796 24.87 -32.25 -15.09
C GLY A 796 26.25 -31.80 -15.57
N GLU A 797 26.39 -30.56 -16.04
CA GLU A 797 27.66 -30.01 -16.51
C GLU A 797 28.68 -29.87 -15.36
N ASP A 798 29.97 -30.13 -15.64
CA ASP A 798 31.09 -29.76 -14.75
C ASP A 798 31.89 -28.63 -15.43
N ARG A 799 31.78 -27.42 -14.91
CA ARG A 799 32.37 -26.20 -15.49
C ARG A 799 33.38 -25.58 -14.52
N THR A 800 34.61 -25.44 -14.98
CA THR A 800 35.64 -24.70 -14.24
C THR A 800 35.61 -23.22 -14.62
N ILE A 801 35.43 -22.36 -13.62
CA ILE A 801 35.50 -20.91 -13.71
C ILE A 801 36.87 -20.47 -13.20
N ARG A 802 37.76 -20.07 -14.12
CA ARG A 802 39.10 -19.59 -13.75
C ARG A 802 39.18 -18.07 -13.82
N ILE A 803 39.37 -17.44 -12.67
CA ILE A 803 39.43 -16.00 -12.46
C ILE A 803 40.90 -15.54 -12.51
N HIS A 804 41.22 -14.71 -13.48
CA HIS A 804 42.56 -14.13 -13.66
C HIS A 804 42.57 -12.70 -13.12
N PHE A 805 43.05 -12.55 -11.90
CA PHE A 805 43.14 -11.29 -11.18
C PHE A 805 44.32 -10.44 -11.68
N PRO A 806 44.09 -9.20 -12.15
CA PRO A 806 45.16 -8.24 -12.33
C PRO A 806 45.63 -7.72 -10.96
N THR A 807 46.90 -7.33 -10.84
CA THR A 807 47.40 -6.74 -9.59
C THR A 807 46.68 -5.41 -9.30
N ASN A 808 46.19 -5.24 -8.06
CA ASN A 808 45.69 -3.95 -7.58
C ASN A 808 46.86 -3.13 -7.04
N LEU A 809 47.34 -2.19 -7.84
CA LEU A 809 48.47 -1.31 -7.50
C LEU A 809 48.17 -0.38 -6.33
N ALA A 810 46.89 -0.12 -6.04
CA ALA A 810 46.48 0.68 -4.91
C ALA A 810 46.43 -0.12 -3.60
N SER A 811 46.41 -1.46 -3.65
CA SER A 811 46.21 -2.31 -2.47
C SER A 811 47.31 -2.12 -1.42
N ALA A 812 46.89 -1.95 -0.16
CA ALA A 812 47.80 -1.95 0.98
C ALA A 812 48.61 -3.24 1.08
N SER A 813 48.03 -4.38 0.69
CA SER A 813 48.70 -5.69 0.68
C SER A 813 49.72 -5.84 -0.45
N GLN A 814 49.69 -4.93 -1.44
CA GLN A 814 50.74 -4.76 -2.46
C GLN A 814 51.74 -3.65 -2.09
N GLY A 815 51.72 -3.17 -0.84
CA GLY A 815 52.69 -2.20 -0.32
C GLY A 815 52.31 -0.73 -0.54
N ALA A 816 51.11 -0.44 -1.06
CA ALA A 816 50.64 0.92 -1.16
C ALA A 816 50.26 1.50 0.22
N THR A 817 50.32 2.82 0.36
CA THR A 817 49.89 3.52 1.59
C THR A 817 49.03 4.72 1.24
N ALA A 818 48.00 4.99 2.04
CA ALA A 818 47.10 6.13 1.83
C ALA A 818 47.24 7.18 2.93
N THR A 819 47.28 8.45 2.54
CA THR A 819 47.37 9.63 3.44
C THR A 819 46.53 10.77 2.87
N GLY A 820 46.15 11.77 3.66
CA GLY A 820 45.38 12.93 3.17
C GLY A 820 44.28 13.34 4.13
N ASP A 821 43.24 13.97 3.60
CA ASP A 821 42.13 14.49 4.38
C ASP A 821 41.31 13.36 5.02
N GLY A 822 40.54 13.70 6.04
CA GLY A 822 39.64 12.76 6.71
C GLY A 822 40.36 11.72 7.58
N PHE A 823 39.76 10.54 7.68
CA PHE A 823 40.21 9.45 8.53
C PHE A 823 39.94 8.09 7.89
N ARG A 824 40.66 7.07 8.38
CA ARG A 824 40.66 5.70 7.83
C ARG A 824 41.01 5.68 6.34
N GLN A 825 42.08 6.38 5.97
CA GLN A 825 42.56 6.42 4.59
C GLN A 825 42.98 5.03 4.09
N ALA A 826 43.49 4.18 4.98
CA ALA A 826 43.86 2.80 4.66
C ALA A 826 42.66 1.95 4.20
N ASP A 827 41.47 2.20 4.75
CA ASP A 827 40.22 1.53 4.36
C ASP A 827 39.82 1.84 2.91
N LEU A 828 40.39 2.86 2.26
CA LEU A 828 40.13 3.14 0.83
C LEU A 828 40.85 2.15 -0.11
N ILE A 829 41.81 1.40 0.41
CA ILE A 829 42.75 0.59 -0.39
C ILE A 829 42.98 -0.81 0.18
N ASP A 830 42.01 -1.34 0.92
CA ASP A 830 42.11 -2.62 1.63
C ASP A 830 41.46 -3.80 0.88
N ASP A 831 41.05 -3.57 -0.37
CA ASP A 831 40.46 -4.56 -1.27
C ASP A 831 39.05 -5.03 -0.85
N THR A 832 38.31 -4.34 0.04
CA THR A 832 36.94 -4.71 0.46
C THR A 832 35.92 -3.56 0.33
N GLU A 833 34.63 -3.88 0.18
CA GLU A 833 33.55 -2.88 0.32
C GLU A 833 32.99 -2.80 1.77
N ALA A 834 33.58 -3.55 2.71
CA ALA A 834 33.12 -3.70 4.09
C ALA A 834 33.67 -2.64 5.07
N THR A 835 34.56 -1.77 4.60
CA THR A 835 35.17 -0.64 5.32
C THR A 835 34.99 0.64 4.49
N ASN A 836 35.30 1.82 5.04
CA ASN A 836 35.41 3.04 4.21
C ASN A 836 36.22 4.18 4.83
N TRP A 837 36.90 4.90 3.93
CA TRP A 837 37.43 6.24 4.19
C TRP A 837 36.31 7.28 4.27
N GLN A 838 36.52 8.32 5.10
CA GLN A 838 35.59 9.43 5.24
C GLN A 838 36.26 10.76 5.62
N THR A 839 35.70 11.89 5.17
CA THR A 839 36.30 13.24 5.34
C THR A 839 36.04 13.93 6.67
N ALA A 840 34.93 13.60 7.34
CA ALA A 840 34.53 14.25 8.58
C ALA A 840 33.84 13.24 9.51
N PRO A 841 34.12 13.28 10.84
CA PRO A 841 33.39 12.47 11.78
C PRO A 841 31.90 12.84 11.74
N THR A 842 31.03 11.87 12.02
CA THR A 842 29.58 12.09 12.29
C THR A 842 29.33 13.03 13.48
N PHE A 843 30.38 13.36 14.24
CA PHE A 843 30.33 14.21 15.41
C PHE A 843 31.21 15.45 15.23
N PRO A 844 30.78 16.61 15.75
CA PRO A 844 31.48 17.87 15.53
C PRO A 844 32.79 17.96 16.32
N ASN A 845 33.34 16.88 16.89
CA ASN A 845 34.56 16.92 17.71
C ASN A 845 35.55 15.81 17.37
N LEU A 846 36.83 16.07 17.66
CA LEU A 846 37.97 15.20 17.38
C LEU A 846 38.90 15.13 18.58
N VAL A 847 39.48 13.95 18.82
CA VAL A 847 40.66 13.75 19.67
C VAL A 847 41.84 13.44 18.76
N THR A 848 42.84 14.32 18.70
CA THR A 848 44.06 14.08 17.92
C THR A 848 45.23 13.80 18.84
N VAL A 849 45.85 12.62 18.72
CA VAL A 849 47.05 12.23 19.47
C VAL A 849 48.29 12.48 18.63
N ASP A 850 49.27 13.14 19.23
CA ASP A 850 50.51 13.51 18.57
C ASP A 850 51.51 12.33 18.50
N PRO A 851 52.28 12.19 17.40
CA PRO A 851 53.47 11.34 17.38
C PRO A 851 54.47 11.74 18.49
N PRO A 852 55.25 10.81 19.08
CA PRO A 852 55.51 9.44 18.62
C PRO A 852 54.69 8.35 19.35
N SER A 853 53.54 8.66 19.94
CA SER A 853 52.70 7.64 20.59
C SER A 853 52.33 6.53 19.60
N ALA A 854 52.25 5.28 20.07
CA ALA A 854 51.69 4.19 19.27
C ALA A 854 50.21 4.39 18.94
N ALA A 855 49.53 5.29 19.67
CA ALA A 855 48.18 5.76 19.39
C ALA A 855 48.17 7.10 18.62
N ALA A 856 49.26 7.51 17.98
CA ALA A 856 49.26 8.72 17.16
C ALA A 856 48.23 8.60 16.04
N GLY A 857 47.35 9.59 15.92
CA GLY A 857 46.20 9.53 15.03
C GLY A 857 45.06 10.45 15.48
N SER A 858 44.01 10.51 14.67
CA SER A 858 42.83 11.31 14.94
C SER A 858 41.62 10.40 15.15
N TYR A 859 40.90 10.62 16.25
CA TYR A 859 39.79 9.79 16.71
C TYR A 859 38.51 10.62 16.77
N SER A 860 37.43 10.05 16.24
CA SER A 860 36.12 10.68 16.21
C SER A 860 35.54 10.78 17.63
N ALA A 861 34.91 11.91 17.96
CA ALA A 861 34.37 12.07 19.30
C ALA A 861 33.03 12.84 19.35
N ALA A 862 32.08 12.33 20.14
CA ALA A 862 30.82 13.01 20.42
C ALA A 862 30.98 13.99 21.57
N GLY A 863 30.40 15.19 21.46
CA GLY A 863 30.41 16.16 22.56
C GLY A 863 29.50 15.74 23.72
N ALA A 864 29.70 16.32 24.90
CA ALA A 864 28.71 16.26 25.96
C ALA A 864 27.62 17.33 25.78
N ASP A 865 26.40 17.06 26.23
CA ASP A 865 25.32 18.07 26.35
C ASP A 865 25.47 18.93 27.61
N PHE A 866 26.54 18.72 28.38
CA PHE A 866 26.89 19.45 29.59
C PHE A 866 28.32 19.99 29.52
N GLY A 867 28.58 21.05 30.29
CA GLY A 867 29.83 21.79 30.18
C GLY A 867 29.97 22.55 28.86
N PRO A 868 31.09 23.25 28.65
CA PRO A 868 31.35 23.94 27.40
C PRO A 868 31.63 22.94 26.27
N ALA A 869 31.05 23.18 25.09
CA ALA A 869 31.42 22.44 23.90
C ALA A 869 32.91 22.66 23.57
N PRO A 870 33.62 21.66 23.01
CA PRO A 870 34.95 21.88 22.44
C PRO A 870 34.93 23.03 21.42
N THR A 871 36.04 23.75 21.31
CA THR A 871 36.18 24.82 20.31
C THR A 871 37.12 24.37 19.19
N ALA A 872 37.05 25.01 18.03
CA ALA A 872 37.95 24.69 16.91
C ALA A 872 39.44 24.94 17.24
N ALA A 873 39.74 25.83 18.20
CA ALA A 873 41.10 26.03 18.69
C ALA A 873 41.64 24.83 19.48
N GLY A 874 40.75 23.99 20.00
CA GLY A 874 41.07 22.79 20.77
C GLY A 874 41.65 23.05 22.16
N PHE A 875 41.61 22.00 22.99
CA PHE A 875 42.32 21.91 24.25
C PHE A 875 43.40 20.83 24.12
N ALA A 876 44.67 21.24 24.15
CA ALA A 876 45.81 20.33 24.06
C ALA A 876 46.39 20.05 25.46
N GLY A 877 46.68 18.78 25.74
CA GLY A 877 47.21 18.36 27.03
C GLY A 877 47.71 16.92 27.05
N GLN A 878 48.41 16.56 28.12
CA GLN A 878 48.83 15.18 28.36
C GLN A 878 47.59 14.33 28.68
N VAL A 879 47.43 13.19 28.00
CA VAL A 879 46.36 12.23 28.28
C VAL A 879 46.76 11.38 29.48
N VAL A 880 45.89 11.34 30.50
CA VAL A 880 46.12 10.58 31.73
C VAL A 880 44.88 9.74 32.04
N LEU A 881 45.06 8.42 32.10
CA LEU A 881 44.03 7.49 32.55
C LEU A 881 43.72 7.76 34.03
N VAL A 882 42.44 7.97 34.35
CA VAL A 882 42.02 8.27 35.72
C VAL A 882 42.16 7.05 36.65
N ASP A 883 42.36 7.32 37.93
CA ASP A 883 42.35 6.35 39.01
C ASP A 883 41.57 6.94 40.19
N ASP A 884 40.39 6.38 40.49
CA ASP A 884 39.55 6.79 41.62
C ASP A 884 39.72 5.93 42.88
N GLY A 885 40.67 4.97 42.86
CA GLY A 885 40.96 4.07 43.98
C GLY A 885 39.87 3.04 44.30
N SER A 886 38.84 2.90 43.44
CA SER A 886 37.78 1.90 43.59
C SER A 886 38.18 0.52 43.02
N ALA A 887 37.25 -0.42 43.02
CA ALA A 887 37.44 -1.73 42.38
C ALA A 887 37.57 -1.63 40.85
N ASN A 888 36.97 -0.60 40.24
CA ASN A 888 37.08 -0.26 38.82
C ASN A 888 37.67 1.15 38.69
N PRO A 889 38.98 1.31 38.93
CA PRO A 889 39.61 2.62 39.18
C PRO A 889 39.50 3.61 38.01
N THR A 890 39.35 3.11 36.79
CA THR A 890 39.30 3.91 35.56
C THR A 890 37.91 4.49 35.27
N GLU A 891 36.88 4.13 36.02
CA GLU A 891 35.52 4.62 35.79
C GLU A 891 35.30 6.05 36.32
N GLY A 892 36.15 6.58 37.20
CA GLY A 892 36.01 7.94 37.73
C GLY A 892 34.72 8.18 38.53
N CYS A 893 34.16 7.13 39.13
CA CYS A 893 32.93 7.21 39.93
C CYS A 893 33.18 7.74 41.34
N GLY A 894 34.37 7.50 41.88
CA GLY A 894 34.88 8.10 43.11
C GLY A 894 35.78 9.32 42.88
N PRO A 895 36.31 9.93 43.96
CA PRO A 895 37.30 10.99 43.85
C PRO A 895 38.55 10.54 43.08
N VAL A 896 38.82 11.18 41.94
CA VAL A 896 39.97 10.87 41.08
C VAL A 896 41.26 11.42 41.70
N ALA A 897 42.34 10.64 41.64
CA ALA A 897 43.66 11.07 42.08
C ALA A 897 44.15 12.34 41.34
N PRO A 898 44.88 13.26 41.99
CA PRO A 898 45.30 14.52 41.37
C PRO A 898 46.03 14.33 40.03
N LEU A 899 45.56 15.03 39.01
CA LEU A 899 46.10 15.01 37.65
C LEU A 899 47.10 16.16 37.45
N PRO A 900 48.06 16.03 36.51
CA PRO A 900 48.89 17.16 36.10
C PRO A 900 48.02 18.34 35.62
N ALA A 901 48.41 19.56 35.98
CA ALA A 901 47.66 20.75 35.59
C ALA A 901 47.54 20.85 34.06
N GLY A 902 46.31 20.94 33.56
CA GLY A 902 46.03 20.98 32.11
C GLY A 902 46.07 19.61 31.42
N ALA A 903 46.05 18.51 32.18
CA ALA A 903 45.89 17.18 31.61
C ALA A 903 44.49 16.96 31.02
N ILE A 904 44.40 16.00 30.11
CA ILE A 904 43.16 15.47 29.57
C ILE A 904 42.89 14.15 30.29
N ALA A 905 41.78 14.08 31.03
CA ALA A 905 41.40 12.85 31.74
C ALA A 905 40.83 11.83 30.75
N LEU A 906 41.41 10.64 30.67
CA LEU A 906 40.84 9.49 29.97
C LEU A 906 40.08 8.62 30.98
N ILE A 907 38.79 8.40 30.73
CA ILE A 907 37.87 7.78 31.68
C ILE A 907 37.11 6.66 30.99
N ASP A 908 36.98 5.49 31.62
CA ASP A 908 36.12 4.43 31.11
C ASP A 908 34.65 4.71 31.43
N ARG A 909 33.78 4.51 30.44
CA ARG A 909 32.34 4.43 30.68
C ARG A 909 32.07 3.23 31.59
N GLY A 910 31.20 3.43 32.57
CA GLY A 910 30.91 2.44 33.58
C GLY A 910 29.56 2.73 34.23
N THR A 911 29.45 2.44 35.52
CA THR A 911 28.14 2.37 36.20
C THR A 911 27.60 3.72 36.68
N CYS A 912 28.44 4.75 36.83
CA CYS A 912 28.02 6.07 37.28
C CYS A 912 27.71 7.06 36.14
N PRO A 913 26.90 8.11 36.39
CA PRO A 913 26.56 9.13 35.39
C PRO A 913 27.78 9.85 34.79
N PHE A 914 27.67 10.27 33.52
CA PHE A 914 28.75 10.98 32.81
C PHE A 914 29.15 12.29 33.47
N THR A 915 28.18 13.07 33.96
CA THR A 915 28.44 14.34 34.67
C THR A 915 29.31 14.11 35.90
N GLN A 916 29.04 13.05 36.68
CA GLN A 916 29.83 12.70 37.87
C GLN A 916 31.28 12.39 37.51
N LYS A 917 31.50 11.60 36.45
CA LYS A 917 32.84 11.24 35.96
C LYS A 917 33.66 12.48 35.63
N VAL A 918 33.07 13.36 34.82
CA VAL A 918 33.73 14.59 34.36
C VAL A 918 33.94 15.57 35.51
N ALA A 919 32.98 15.72 36.42
CA ALA A 919 33.12 16.57 37.60
C ALA A 919 34.26 16.10 38.52
N ASN A 920 34.41 14.78 38.72
CA ASN A 920 35.51 14.21 39.49
C ASN A 920 36.87 14.44 38.81
N ALA A 921 36.95 14.26 37.49
CA ALA A 921 38.16 14.56 36.73
C ALA A 921 38.53 16.05 36.76
N GLN A 922 37.54 16.94 36.65
CA GLN A 922 37.73 18.37 36.81
C GLN A 922 38.25 18.73 38.20
N ALA A 923 37.67 18.15 39.25
CA ALA A 923 38.11 18.34 40.64
C ALA A 923 39.55 17.85 40.86
N ALA A 924 39.98 16.84 40.09
CA ALA A 924 41.35 16.35 40.09
C ALA A 924 42.33 17.20 39.25
N GLY A 925 41.85 18.23 38.54
CA GLY A 925 42.68 19.18 37.79
C GLY A 925 42.73 18.98 36.27
N ALA A 926 41.84 18.14 35.71
CA ALA A 926 41.69 18.00 34.27
C ALA A 926 41.23 19.31 33.61
N GLY A 927 41.75 19.61 32.43
CA GLY A 927 41.29 20.73 31.60
C GLY A 927 40.39 20.30 30.42
N ALA A 928 40.31 19.00 30.15
CA ALA A 928 39.32 18.38 29.27
C ALA A 928 39.14 16.90 29.69
N ALA A 929 38.05 16.26 29.25
CA ALA A 929 37.81 14.84 29.51
C ALA A 929 37.49 14.07 28.21
N ILE A 930 38.03 12.86 28.10
CA ILE A 930 37.73 11.86 27.07
C ILE A 930 37.10 10.67 27.80
N VAL A 931 35.86 10.34 27.47
CA VAL A 931 35.18 9.14 27.97
C VAL A 931 35.24 8.05 26.90
N ALA A 932 35.88 6.93 27.20
CA ALA A 932 35.88 5.75 26.34
C ALA A 932 34.55 4.99 26.52
N ASN A 933 33.81 4.76 25.44
CA ASN A 933 32.58 3.99 25.50
C ASN A 933 32.85 2.54 25.95
N SER A 934 31.90 1.92 26.66
CA SER A 934 32.01 0.54 27.16
C SER A 934 31.42 -0.49 26.20
N GLU A 935 30.68 -0.06 25.18
CA GLU A 935 30.02 -0.91 24.19
C GLU A 935 30.58 -0.63 22.78
N PRO A 936 30.65 -1.63 21.89
CA PRO A 936 30.97 -1.44 20.48
C PRO A 936 29.98 -0.47 19.81
N GLY A 937 30.48 0.36 18.89
CA GLY A 937 29.67 1.33 18.14
C GLY A 937 30.24 2.75 18.18
N ASP A 938 29.61 3.63 17.42
CA ASP A 938 29.98 5.05 17.37
C ASP A 938 29.81 5.73 18.74
N PRO A 939 30.64 6.74 19.08
CA PRO A 939 30.41 7.54 20.27
C PRO A 939 29.03 8.24 20.17
N PHE A 940 28.43 8.61 21.29
CA PHE A 940 27.16 9.35 21.28
C PHE A 940 27.23 10.52 22.25
N THR A 941 26.32 11.49 22.06
CA THR A 941 26.28 12.67 22.90
C THR A 941 26.01 12.29 24.35
N MET A 942 26.94 12.62 25.25
CA MET A 942 26.80 12.30 26.67
C MET A 942 25.76 13.22 27.31
N GLY A 943 24.63 12.65 27.71
CA GLY A 943 23.55 13.39 28.37
C GLY A 943 23.77 13.59 29.87
N GLY A 944 23.17 14.65 30.42
CA GLY A 944 23.17 14.99 31.85
C GLY A 944 23.06 16.49 32.07
N ALA A 945 22.85 16.92 33.31
CA ALA A 945 22.83 18.33 33.68
C ALA A 945 23.61 18.54 34.99
N ASP A 946 24.77 19.17 34.88
CA ASP A 946 25.56 19.65 36.02
C ASP A 946 26.24 20.97 35.63
N PRO A 947 25.76 22.13 36.14
CA PRO A 947 26.29 23.43 35.76
C PRO A 947 27.67 23.72 36.37
N SER A 948 28.21 22.86 37.24
CA SER A 948 29.54 23.04 37.83
C SER A 948 30.68 22.55 36.93
N ILE A 949 30.35 21.84 35.84
CA ILE A 949 31.33 21.37 34.85
C ILE A 949 31.68 22.53 33.91
N GLU A 950 32.95 22.93 33.91
CA GLU A 950 33.52 24.04 33.16
C GLU A 950 34.58 23.57 32.13
N ILE A 951 34.80 22.26 31.98
CA ILE A 951 35.76 21.69 31.02
C ILE A 951 35.06 21.03 29.82
N PRO A 952 35.63 21.13 28.60
CA PRO A 952 35.11 20.41 27.45
C PRO A 952 35.27 18.90 27.62
N SER A 953 34.23 18.17 27.25
CA SER A 953 34.16 16.73 27.42
C SER A 953 33.65 16.07 26.15
N VAL A 954 34.30 14.98 25.77
CA VAL A 954 33.95 14.21 24.58
C VAL A 954 33.94 12.71 24.87
N MET A 955 33.19 11.95 24.10
CA MET A 955 33.19 10.48 24.10
C MET A 955 33.85 9.95 22.84
N VAL A 956 34.68 8.92 22.95
CA VAL A 956 35.22 8.13 21.83
C VAL A 956 34.64 6.71 21.83
N SER A 957 34.76 5.99 20.72
CA SER A 957 34.30 4.59 20.63
C SER A 957 35.05 3.69 21.63
N GLN A 958 34.52 2.48 21.87
CA GLN A 958 35.19 1.48 22.72
C GLN A 958 36.56 1.08 22.13
N ALA A 959 36.63 0.88 20.82
CA ALA A 959 37.87 0.49 20.13
C ALA A 959 38.93 1.60 20.19
N ASP A 960 38.53 2.85 19.97
CA ASP A 960 39.44 4.00 20.04
C ASP A 960 39.90 4.24 21.48
N GLY A 961 39.00 4.10 22.46
CA GLY A 961 39.34 4.17 23.88
C GLY A 961 40.40 3.16 24.28
N GLY A 962 40.28 1.91 23.84
CA GLY A 962 41.30 0.88 24.05
C GLY A 962 42.64 1.21 23.40
N THR A 963 42.61 1.77 22.19
CA THR A 963 43.82 2.21 21.47
C THR A 963 44.52 3.35 22.22
N LEU A 964 43.77 4.36 22.68
CA LEU A 964 44.30 5.48 23.46
C LEU A 964 44.96 5.01 24.76
N GLN A 965 44.32 4.09 25.48
CA GLN A 965 44.88 3.52 26.72
C GLN A 965 46.19 2.76 26.47
N ALA A 966 46.23 1.92 25.43
CA ALA A 966 47.43 1.15 25.08
C ALA A 966 48.59 2.05 24.61
N GLY A 967 48.29 3.23 24.06
CA GLY A 967 49.27 4.20 23.56
C GLY A 967 49.81 5.20 24.59
N LEU A 968 49.42 5.12 25.86
CA LEU A 968 49.93 6.01 26.91
C LEU A 968 51.41 5.75 27.23
N PRO A 969 52.23 6.78 27.52
CA PRO A 969 51.86 8.20 27.63
C PRO A 969 51.63 8.85 26.26
N ALA A 970 50.63 9.73 26.18
CA ALA A 970 50.26 10.44 24.97
C ALA A 970 49.98 11.92 25.25
N THR A 971 50.17 12.77 24.24
CA THR A 971 49.65 14.14 24.20
C THR A 971 48.54 14.16 23.17
N ALA A 972 47.41 14.77 23.52
CA ALA A 972 46.29 14.89 22.60
C ALA A 972 45.70 16.30 22.59
N THR A 973 44.94 16.60 21.54
CA THR A 973 44.10 17.79 21.42
C THR A 973 42.63 17.38 21.28
N VAL A 974 41.76 17.89 22.16
CA VAL A 974 40.29 17.77 22.06
C VAL A 974 39.74 19.04 21.41
N ALA A 975 39.22 18.95 20.19
CA ALA A 975 38.78 20.12 19.42
C ALA A 975 37.41 19.90 18.78
N ALA A 976 36.70 20.99 18.50
CA ALA A 976 35.60 20.95 17.53
C ALA A 976 36.15 20.83 16.11
N PHE A 977 35.57 19.95 15.33
CA PHE A 977 35.84 19.78 13.91
C PHE A 977 35.28 20.98 13.14
N ALA A 978 36.15 21.70 12.42
CA ALA A 978 35.72 22.73 11.48
C ALA A 978 35.29 22.04 10.18
N ALA A 979 33.99 21.99 9.91
CA ALA A 979 33.46 21.41 8.69
C ALA A 979 33.97 22.19 7.46
N GLU A 980 34.70 21.53 6.57
CA GLU A 980 35.10 22.05 5.26
C GLU A 980 34.16 21.49 4.17
N PRO A 981 33.95 22.20 3.05
CA PRO A 981 33.19 21.67 1.92
C PRO A 981 33.80 20.35 1.42
N VAL A 982 32.98 19.33 1.16
CA VAL A 982 33.44 18.02 0.62
C VAL A 982 34.16 18.14 -0.72
N GLY A 983 33.90 19.22 -1.47
CA GLY A 983 34.54 19.48 -2.74
C GLY A 983 36.00 19.88 -2.53
N GLY A 984 36.91 19.08 -3.07
CA GLY A 984 38.36 19.25 -2.95
C GLY A 984 39.02 18.35 -1.92
N SER A 985 38.25 17.68 -1.05
CA SER A 985 38.80 16.70 -0.12
C SER A 985 39.53 15.60 -0.87
N GLN A 986 40.70 15.18 -0.39
CA GLN A 986 41.59 14.32 -1.15
C GLN A 986 42.35 13.29 -0.33
N VAL A 987 42.55 12.11 -0.93
CA VAL A 987 43.44 11.05 -0.43
C VAL A 987 44.54 10.82 -1.46
N THR A 988 45.78 10.83 -1.00
CA THR A 988 46.98 10.50 -1.76
C THR A 988 47.42 9.08 -1.43
N ILE A 989 47.47 8.24 -2.45
CA ILE A 989 47.91 6.85 -2.43
C ILE A 989 49.34 6.83 -2.98
N ALA A 990 50.31 6.51 -2.13
CA ALA A 990 51.66 6.17 -2.56
C ALA A 990 51.65 4.71 -3.01
N LEU A 991 52.03 4.46 -4.26
CA LEU A 991 52.15 3.12 -4.82
C LEU A 991 53.52 2.53 -4.47
N ASP A 992 53.69 1.22 -4.61
CA ASP A 992 55.02 0.58 -4.48
C ASP A 992 55.91 0.92 -5.69
N GLY A 993 56.49 2.13 -5.68
CA GLY A 993 57.31 2.64 -6.76
C GLY A 993 56.54 3.09 -8.00
N ALA A 994 57.23 3.19 -9.14
CA ALA A 994 56.64 3.67 -10.38
C ALA A 994 55.84 2.56 -11.08
N GLN A 995 54.53 2.78 -11.20
CA GLN A 995 53.58 1.80 -11.71
C GLN A 995 52.86 2.29 -12.97
N GLN A 996 52.24 1.37 -13.70
CA GLN A 996 51.44 1.63 -14.92
C GLN A 996 49.97 1.28 -14.71
N ILE A 997 49.14 2.30 -14.58
CA ILE A 997 47.71 2.17 -14.32
C ILE A 997 46.95 2.08 -15.65
N ARG A 998 46.05 1.11 -15.80
CA ARG A 998 45.25 0.91 -17.02
C ARG A 998 43.74 0.90 -16.80
N LEU A 999 43.30 0.64 -15.58
CA LEU A 999 41.89 0.67 -15.20
C LEU A 999 41.80 1.20 -13.76
N ALA A 1000 40.79 2.00 -13.48
CA ALA A 1000 40.47 2.41 -12.11
C ALA A 1000 39.09 1.85 -11.75
N LYS A 1001 38.89 1.47 -10.50
CA LYS A 1001 37.56 1.18 -9.93
C LYS A 1001 37.38 1.98 -8.66
N ALA A 1002 36.15 2.37 -8.37
CA ALA A 1002 35.81 3.04 -7.13
C ALA A 1002 34.47 2.55 -6.59
N SER A 1003 34.34 2.49 -5.27
CA SER A 1003 33.10 2.18 -4.57
C SER A 1003 32.67 3.33 -3.66
N ALA A 1004 31.37 3.57 -3.61
CA ALA A 1004 30.74 4.51 -2.70
C ALA A 1004 29.92 3.77 -1.60
N MET A 1005 30.15 2.46 -1.44
CA MET A 1005 29.42 1.65 -0.49
C MET A 1005 29.58 2.20 0.94
N LEU A 1006 28.51 2.08 1.72
CA LEU A 1006 28.47 2.58 3.09
C LEU A 1006 28.38 1.43 4.09
N LEU A 1007 28.89 1.72 5.28
CA LEU A 1007 28.75 0.86 6.45
C LEU A 1007 27.33 0.97 7.03
N PRO A 1008 26.86 -0.06 7.75
CA PRO A 1008 25.60 -0.01 8.49
C PRO A 1008 25.46 1.29 9.32
N GLY A 1009 24.32 1.96 9.17
CA GLY A 1009 23.97 3.16 9.94
C GLY A 1009 24.52 4.49 9.39
N GLN A 1010 25.38 4.47 8.38
CA GLN A 1010 25.87 5.70 7.76
C GLN A 1010 24.82 6.37 6.87
N ASN A 1011 24.80 7.70 6.86
CA ASN A 1011 23.84 8.45 6.06
C ASN A 1011 24.14 8.33 4.56
N ARG A 1012 23.21 7.75 3.80
CA ARG A 1012 23.26 7.55 2.33
C ARG A 1012 23.59 8.78 1.50
N PHE A 1013 23.30 9.99 1.99
CA PHE A 1013 23.57 11.24 1.27
C PHE A 1013 25.04 11.69 1.34
N THR A 1014 25.84 11.00 2.14
CA THR A 1014 27.30 11.21 2.26
C THR A 1014 28.12 10.32 1.33
N ALA A 1015 27.48 9.38 0.62
CA ALA A 1015 28.19 8.53 -0.33
C ALA A 1015 28.87 9.37 -1.43
N LEU A 1016 30.06 8.96 -1.84
CA LEU A 1016 30.76 9.55 -2.98
C LEU A 1016 29.84 9.54 -4.21
N ARG A 1017 29.77 10.67 -4.92
CA ARG A 1017 28.95 10.79 -6.14
C ARG A 1017 29.80 11.12 -7.36
N GLN A 1018 30.76 12.03 -7.20
CA GLN A 1018 31.65 12.48 -8.26
C GLN A 1018 33.07 12.71 -7.72
N PHE A 1019 34.07 12.27 -8.49
CA PHE A 1019 35.49 12.37 -8.13
C PHE A 1019 36.39 12.55 -9.36
N GLU A 1020 37.64 12.89 -9.09
CA GLU A 1020 38.73 12.97 -10.05
C GLU A 1020 39.93 12.18 -9.54
N LEU A 1021 40.72 11.60 -10.45
CA LEU A 1021 42.01 10.99 -10.12
C LEU A 1021 43.16 11.74 -10.80
N TYR A 1022 44.20 12.00 -10.03
CA TYR A 1022 45.42 12.67 -10.45
C TYR A 1022 46.63 11.77 -10.24
N ALA A 1023 47.63 11.88 -11.10
CA ALA A 1023 48.87 11.12 -11.01
C ALA A 1023 50.07 12.06 -10.79
N CYS A 1024 51.05 11.59 -10.02
CA CYS A 1024 52.35 12.23 -9.81
C CYS A 1024 53.49 11.19 -9.81
N THR A 1025 54.65 11.59 -10.30
CA THR A 1025 55.87 10.75 -10.34
C THR A 1025 56.97 11.41 -9.52
N ALA A 1026 57.35 10.79 -8.41
CA ALA A 1026 58.36 11.27 -7.49
C ALA A 1026 59.79 11.15 -8.10
N GLY A 1027 60.74 11.93 -7.55
CA GLY A 1027 62.16 11.86 -7.95
C GLY A 1027 62.64 12.95 -8.93
N GLY A 1028 61.79 13.94 -9.29
CA GLY A 1028 62.20 15.14 -10.04
C GLY A 1028 61.03 16.05 -10.44
N GLY A 1029 61.30 17.30 -10.82
CA GLY A 1029 60.27 18.28 -11.19
C GLY A 1029 59.76 19.15 -10.02
N PRO A 1030 58.63 19.86 -10.18
CA PRO A 1030 58.16 20.85 -9.20
C PRO A 1030 57.53 20.23 -7.93
N ASN A 1031 57.30 18.92 -7.89
CA ASN A 1031 56.86 18.18 -6.72
C ASN A 1031 57.62 16.83 -6.63
N PRO A 1032 58.82 16.82 -6.04
CA PRO A 1032 59.69 15.65 -6.04
C PRO A 1032 59.24 14.55 -5.06
N THR A 1033 58.37 14.87 -4.09
CA THR A 1033 57.87 13.94 -3.07
C THR A 1033 56.50 13.36 -3.42
N CYS A 1034 55.67 14.10 -4.16
CA CYS A 1034 54.27 13.76 -4.45
C CYS A 1034 53.42 13.53 -3.18
N ASP A 1035 53.80 14.12 -2.05
CA ASP A 1035 53.19 13.94 -0.73
C ASP A 1035 51.87 14.73 -0.54
N GLY A 1036 51.38 15.40 -1.58
CA GLY A 1036 50.18 16.22 -1.53
C GLY A 1036 50.37 17.63 -0.95
N GLY A 1037 51.58 18.01 -0.49
CA GLY A 1037 51.86 19.34 0.08
C GLY A 1037 51.89 20.50 -0.94
N THR A 1038 51.80 20.21 -2.23
CA THR A 1038 51.69 21.20 -3.32
C THR A 1038 50.89 20.64 -4.50
N ASP A 1039 50.16 21.51 -5.18
CA ASP A 1039 49.41 21.17 -6.41
C ASP A 1039 50.30 21.00 -7.63
N ALA A 1040 51.53 21.51 -7.59
CA ALA A 1040 52.45 21.38 -8.71
C ALA A 1040 52.77 19.89 -8.98
N GLY A 1041 52.93 19.51 -10.25
CA GLY A 1041 53.33 18.15 -10.64
C GLY A 1041 52.19 17.13 -10.75
N TRP A 1042 50.99 17.42 -10.23
CA TRP A 1042 49.81 16.55 -10.39
C TRP A 1042 49.17 16.70 -11.76
N GLN A 1043 48.82 15.58 -12.40
CA GLN A 1043 48.10 15.56 -13.68
C GLN A 1043 46.83 14.74 -13.57
N ARG A 1044 45.67 15.36 -13.84
CA ARG A 1044 44.39 14.65 -13.89
C ARG A 1044 44.39 13.64 -15.03
N PHE A 1045 44.10 12.37 -14.72
CA PHE A 1045 43.98 11.31 -15.72
C PHE A 1045 42.59 10.66 -15.76
N LEU A 1046 41.74 10.91 -14.74
CA LEU A 1046 40.33 10.56 -14.73
C LEU A 1046 39.51 11.70 -14.13
N GLY A 1047 38.37 12.01 -14.73
CA GLY A 1047 37.28 12.75 -14.09
C GLY A 1047 36.00 11.95 -14.28
N SER A 1048 35.30 11.65 -13.19
CA SER A 1048 34.08 10.84 -13.24
C SER A 1048 32.90 11.65 -13.80
N GLN A 1049 31.85 10.96 -14.23
CA GLN A 1049 30.56 11.58 -14.52
C GLN A 1049 29.96 12.18 -13.23
N GLN A 1050 29.06 13.16 -13.35
CA GLN A 1050 28.42 13.82 -12.20
C GLN A 1050 27.61 12.84 -11.33
N ASN A 1051 27.06 11.78 -11.93
CA ASN A 1051 26.29 10.74 -11.28
C ASN A 1051 27.04 9.39 -11.33
N ALA A 1052 28.38 9.40 -11.18
CA ALA A 1052 29.17 8.17 -11.27
C ALA A 1052 28.61 7.06 -10.38
N PHE A 1053 28.13 7.43 -9.19
CA PHE A 1053 27.22 6.64 -8.38
C PHE A 1053 25.83 7.27 -8.49
N PRO A 1054 24.87 6.60 -9.14
CA PRO A 1054 23.48 7.05 -9.19
C PRO A 1054 22.87 7.22 -7.80
N GLY A 1055 21.68 7.81 -7.79
CA GLY A 1055 20.95 8.17 -6.59
C GLY A 1055 19.86 9.12 -7.01
N ALA A 1056 18.85 8.61 -7.70
CA ALA A 1056 17.69 9.40 -8.10
C ALA A 1056 16.74 9.60 -6.90
N ASN A 1057 15.56 10.16 -7.15
CA ASN A 1057 14.51 10.11 -6.13
C ASN A 1057 14.09 8.66 -5.88
N GLN A 1058 13.77 8.29 -4.64
CA GLN A 1058 13.65 9.16 -3.46
C GLN A 1058 14.93 9.30 -2.60
N ARG A 1059 15.94 8.43 -2.83
CA ARG A 1059 17.22 8.40 -2.09
C ARG A 1059 18.25 7.48 -2.78
N PRO A 1060 19.56 7.60 -2.51
CA PRO A 1060 20.55 6.59 -2.92
C PRO A 1060 20.30 5.26 -2.20
N SER A 1061 20.46 4.14 -2.89
CA SER A 1061 20.31 2.78 -2.35
C SER A 1061 21.59 1.96 -2.53
N SER A 1062 21.78 0.88 -1.76
CA SER A 1062 22.94 0.00 -1.88
C SER A 1062 23.32 -0.40 -3.32
N PRO A 1063 22.39 -0.84 -4.21
CA PRO A 1063 22.76 -1.16 -5.60
C PRO A 1063 23.32 0.03 -6.39
N ASP A 1064 23.08 1.26 -5.93
CA ASP A 1064 23.57 2.47 -6.57
C ASP A 1064 25.03 2.77 -6.16
N LEU A 1065 25.49 2.21 -5.04
CA LEU A 1065 26.74 2.58 -4.37
C LEU A 1065 27.89 1.58 -4.51
N VAL A 1066 27.60 0.36 -4.96
CA VAL A 1066 28.62 -0.70 -5.15
C VAL A 1066 29.69 -0.32 -6.18
N LEU A 1067 30.83 -1.03 -6.13
CA LEU A 1067 32.02 -0.83 -6.96
C LEU A 1067 31.72 -0.74 -8.47
N ARG A 1068 32.29 0.29 -9.13
CA ARG A 1068 32.17 0.53 -10.57
C ARG A 1068 33.52 0.73 -11.24
N SER A 1069 33.58 0.39 -12.52
CA SER A 1069 34.81 0.47 -13.32
C SER A 1069 34.86 1.71 -14.22
N PHE A 1070 36.04 2.34 -14.26
CA PHE A 1070 36.32 3.58 -14.97
C PHE A 1070 37.52 3.37 -15.91
N PRO A 1071 37.29 3.31 -17.24
CA PRO A 1071 38.37 3.21 -18.21
C PRO A 1071 39.30 4.42 -18.13
N VAL A 1072 40.62 4.18 -18.10
CA VAL A 1072 41.64 5.24 -18.11
C VAL A 1072 42.65 5.04 -19.22
N ARG A 1073 43.36 6.10 -19.60
CA ARG A 1073 44.54 5.96 -20.45
C ARG A 1073 45.69 5.37 -19.64
N PRO A 1074 46.58 4.56 -20.24
CA PRO A 1074 47.80 4.10 -19.55
C PRO A 1074 48.54 5.28 -18.93
N THR A 1075 48.66 5.26 -17.60
CA THR A 1075 49.18 6.38 -16.81
C THR A 1075 50.31 5.89 -15.92
N SER A 1076 51.47 6.53 -16.02
CA SER A 1076 52.62 6.26 -15.14
C SER A 1076 52.49 7.09 -13.87
N ALA A 1077 52.60 6.46 -12.71
CA ALA A 1077 52.52 7.16 -11.43
C ALA A 1077 53.35 6.46 -10.36
N THR A 1078 53.92 7.23 -9.44
CA THR A 1078 54.34 6.73 -8.12
C THR A 1078 53.29 7.02 -7.05
N HIS A 1079 52.48 8.04 -7.29
CA HIS A 1079 51.42 8.46 -6.39
C HIS A 1079 50.17 8.79 -7.19
N VAL A 1080 49.02 8.41 -6.66
CA VAL A 1080 47.71 8.77 -7.19
C VAL A 1080 46.93 9.52 -6.13
N LYS A 1081 46.20 10.54 -6.54
CA LYS A 1081 45.35 11.32 -5.67
C LYS A 1081 43.91 11.21 -6.10
N LEU A 1082 43.05 10.70 -5.21
CA LEU A 1082 41.60 10.79 -5.34
C LEU A 1082 41.17 12.14 -4.80
N VAL A 1083 40.47 12.93 -5.62
CA VAL A 1083 39.91 14.23 -5.25
C VAL A 1083 38.40 14.16 -5.37
N VAL A 1084 37.69 14.44 -4.29
CA VAL A 1084 36.23 14.49 -4.27
C VAL A 1084 35.76 15.76 -4.96
N VAL A 1085 34.82 15.61 -5.89
CA VAL A 1085 34.11 16.75 -6.49
C VAL A 1085 32.80 16.99 -5.76
N ALA A 1086 32.05 15.93 -5.48
CA ALA A 1086 30.78 15.99 -4.77
C ALA A 1086 30.37 14.65 -4.15
N ASN A 1087 29.59 14.73 -3.07
CA ASN A 1087 28.80 13.62 -2.54
C ASN A 1087 27.36 13.67 -3.08
N GLN A 1088 26.50 12.76 -2.63
CA GLN A 1088 25.09 12.74 -3.04
C GLN A 1088 24.36 14.04 -2.66
N CYS A 1089 24.62 14.60 -1.49
CA CYS A 1089 23.97 15.82 -1.01
C CYS A 1089 24.35 17.10 -1.78
N THR A 1090 25.60 17.23 -2.22
CA THR A 1090 26.14 18.44 -2.87
C THR A 1090 26.13 18.39 -4.40
N GLY A 1091 26.17 17.18 -4.96
CA GLY A 1091 26.28 16.96 -6.40
C GLY A 1091 24.98 16.55 -7.09
N ASN A 1092 23.93 16.24 -6.33
CA ASN A 1092 22.66 15.81 -6.88
C ASN A 1092 21.62 16.94 -6.92
N PRO A 1093 21.18 17.39 -8.10
CA PRO A 1093 20.15 18.42 -8.25
C PRO A 1093 18.79 18.04 -7.63
N HIS A 1094 18.48 16.74 -7.52
CA HIS A 1094 17.20 16.27 -6.96
C HIS A 1094 17.04 16.59 -5.47
N TYR A 1095 18.14 16.89 -4.77
CA TYR A 1095 18.16 17.14 -3.33
C TYR A 1095 18.42 18.61 -2.99
N GLN A 1096 18.34 19.50 -3.98
CA GLN A 1096 18.62 20.93 -3.81
C GLN A 1096 17.33 21.74 -3.75
N SER A 1097 17.41 22.92 -3.12
CA SER A 1097 16.33 23.91 -3.02
C SER A 1097 15.13 23.43 -2.20
N GLU A 1098 14.24 24.38 -1.89
CA GLU A 1098 13.03 24.10 -1.12
C GLU A 1098 11.96 23.36 -1.95
N GLN A 1099 11.54 22.19 -1.47
CA GLN A 1099 10.65 21.24 -2.13
C GLN A 1099 9.26 21.16 -1.49
N ASP A 1100 9.08 21.69 -0.28
CA ASP A 1100 7.78 21.86 0.36
C ASP A 1100 7.52 23.33 0.75
N ASP A 1101 6.35 23.61 1.31
CA ASP A 1101 5.99 24.90 1.90
C ASP A 1101 5.61 24.69 3.40
N ASP A 1102 6.24 23.74 4.10
CA ASP A 1102 5.93 23.45 5.50
C ASP A 1102 6.76 24.32 6.46
N PRO A 1103 6.18 25.38 7.08
CA PRO A 1103 6.91 26.29 7.94
C PRO A 1103 7.33 25.66 9.27
N THR A 1104 6.85 24.44 9.58
CA THR A 1104 7.15 23.74 10.84
C THR A 1104 8.41 22.90 10.76
N ARG A 1105 9.05 22.80 9.59
CA ARG A 1105 10.26 22.01 9.37
C ARG A 1105 11.43 22.82 8.83
N PRO A 1106 12.68 22.35 9.06
CA PRO A 1106 13.85 22.90 8.38
C PRO A 1106 13.74 22.74 6.87
N SER A 1107 14.45 23.59 6.12
CA SER A 1107 14.44 23.54 4.66
C SER A 1107 14.82 22.15 4.13
N THR A 1108 14.18 21.74 3.04
CA THR A 1108 14.44 20.45 2.39
C THR A 1108 15.70 20.44 1.54
N ASP A 1109 16.37 21.59 1.37
CA ASP A 1109 17.64 21.70 0.66
C ASP A 1109 18.76 20.97 1.41
N CYS A 1110 19.23 19.85 0.84
CA CYS A 1110 20.28 19.02 1.42
C CYS A 1110 21.54 19.83 1.69
N ARG A 1111 21.94 20.65 0.71
CA ARG A 1111 23.24 21.30 0.69
C ARG A 1111 23.39 22.34 1.79
N THR A 1112 22.31 23.04 2.11
CA THR A 1112 22.34 24.14 3.07
C THR A 1112 21.88 23.71 4.47
N THR A 1113 21.10 22.64 4.58
CA THR A 1113 20.46 22.25 5.84
C THR A 1113 21.05 20.98 6.46
N SER A 1114 21.63 20.07 5.68
CA SER A 1114 22.17 18.81 6.21
C SER A 1114 23.66 18.88 6.56
N THR A 1115 24.04 18.31 7.71
CA THR A 1115 25.45 18.05 8.04
C THR A 1115 26.12 17.10 7.04
N GLY A 1116 25.33 16.22 6.41
CA GLY A 1116 25.80 15.32 5.36
C GLY A 1116 26.34 16.06 4.12
N ALA A 1117 26.04 17.35 3.93
CA ALA A 1117 26.66 18.15 2.87
C ALA A 1117 28.18 18.32 3.04
N ASN A 1118 28.69 18.14 4.26
CA ASN A 1118 30.10 18.31 4.62
C ASN A 1118 30.84 16.97 4.84
N GLU A 1119 30.16 15.83 4.60
CA GLU A 1119 30.71 14.49 4.77
C GLU A 1119 30.74 13.73 3.45
N VAL A 1120 31.87 13.15 3.08
CA VAL A 1120 31.95 12.20 1.96
C VAL A 1120 32.61 10.91 2.40
N ARG A 1121 32.10 9.79 1.88
CA ARG A 1121 32.59 8.44 2.15
C ARG A 1121 32.84 7.68 0.85
N ALA A 1122 33.95 6.93 0.79
CA ALA A 1122 34.25 6.01 -0.28
C ALA A 1122 34.86 4.73 0.30
N ALA A 1123 34.32 3.59 -0.13
CA ALA A 1123 34.70 2.29 0.42
C ALA A 1123 35.99 1.78 -0.18
N GLU A 1124 36.24 1.99 -1.47
CA GLU A 1124 37.35 1.32 -2.13
C GLU A 1124 37.81 2.08 -3.39
N LEU A 1125 39.12 2.08 -3.64
CA LEU A 1125 39.77 2.55 -4.86
C LEU A 1125 40.76 1.49 -5.35
N GLN A 1126 40.49 0.93 -6.53
CA GLN A 1126 41.39 -0.04 -7.17
C GLN A 1126 42.07 0.59 -8.37
N LEU A 1127 43.37 0.41 -8.49
CA LEU A 1127 44.18 0.85 -9.63
C LEU A 1127 44.82 -0.38 -10.25
N LEU A 1128 44.29 -0.82 -11.39
CA LEU A 1128 44.63 -2.11 -11.95
C LEU A 1128 45.63 -1.97 -13.11
N THR A 1129 46.57 -2.91 -13.16
CA THR A 1129 47.54 -3.12 -14.25
C THR A 1129 46.87 -3.43 -15.59
N SER A 1130 45.69 -4.04 -15.58
CA SER A 1130 44.90 -4.42 -16.76
C SER A 1130 43.45 -4.79 -16.38
N ARG A 1131 42.61 -5.13 -17.38
CA ARG A 1131 41.29 -5.74 -17.13
C ARG A 1131 41.45 -7.19 -16.68
N ALA A 1132 40.61 -7.63 -15.75
CA ALA A 1132 40.52 -9.03 -15.38
C ALA A 1132 40.07 -9.90 -16.57
N ARG A 1133 40.29 -11.20 -16.47
CA ARG A 1133 39.77 -12.20 -17.41
C ARG A 1133 39.16 -13.32 -16.59
N VAL A 1134 38.00 -13.84 -17.01
CA VAL A 1134 37.41 -15.04 -16.41
C VAL A 1134 37.13 -16.02 -17.53
N ASP A 1135 37.67 -17.22 -17.40
CA ASP A 1135 37.42 -18.33 -18.32
C ASP A 1135 36.20 -19.13 -17.85
N GLY A 1136 35.35 -19.57 -18.78
CA GLY A 1136 34.11 -20.29 -18.45
C GLY A 1136 32.94 -19.40 -18.04
N ALA A 1137 33.11 -18.07 -18.06
CA ALA A 1137 32.09 -17.08 -17.73
C ALA A 1137 32.14 -15.89 -18.69
N THR A 1138 31.08 -15.09 -18.68
CA THR A 1138 31.04 -13.83 -19.43
C THR A 1138 31.55 -12.69 -18.55
N MET A 1139 32.65 -12.08 -18.99
CA MET A 1139 33.19 -10.84 -18.41
C MET A 1139 32.48 -9.62 -19.00
N VAL A 1140 31.97 -8.74 -18.15
CA VAL A 1140 31.26 -7.52 -18.57
C VAL A 1140 31.95 -6.23 -18.07
N ASP A 1141 33.10 -6.38 -17.41
CA ASP A 1141 33.90 -5.29 -16.82
C ASP A 1141 34.83 -4.60 -17.82
#